data_AF-A0A5N3XVL9-F1
#
_entry.id   AF-A0A5N3XVL9-F1
#
_cell.length_a   1.000
_cell.length_b   1.000
_cell.length_c   1.000
_cell.angle_alpha   90.00
_cell.angle_beta   90.00
_cell.angle_gamma   90.00
#
_symmetry.space_group_name_H-M   'P 1'
#
loop_
_entity.id
_entity.type
_entity.pdbx_description
1 polymer ?
#
loop_
_entity_poly.entity_id
_entity_poly.type
_entity_poly.pdbx_seq_one_letter_code
_entity_poly.pdbx_strand_id
1 'polypeptide(L)'
;CNLDFQAIGSLEGKREQKSYKAVLEDPMLKFSGLYQETCSDLYVTCQVFAEGKPLALPVRTSYKAFSTRWNWNEWLKLPVKYPDLPRNAQVALTIWDVYGPGKAVPVGGTTVSLFGKYGMFRQGMHDLKVWPNVEADGSEPTKTPGRTSSTLSEDQMSRLAKDGDESSPILTSFEIVKVPDPQMSMENLVESKHHKLARSLRSGPSDHDLKPNAATRDQLNIIVSYPPTKQLTYEEQDLVWKFRYYLTNQEKALTKFLKCVNWDLPQEAKQALELLGKWKPMDVEDSLELLSSHYTNPTVRRYAVARLRQADDEDLLMYLLQLVQALKYENFDDIKNGLEPTKKDSQGSVSESVSNSGMNSAEIDSSQIITSPLPPVSSPSSASKTKESSDGENLEQDLCTFLISRACKNSTLANYLYWYVIVECEDQDTQQRDPKTHEMYLNVMRRFSQALLKGDKSVRVMRSLLAAQQTFVDRLVHLMKAVQRESGNRKKKNERLQALLGDNEKMNLSDVELIPLPLEPQVKIRGIIPETATLFKSALMPAQLFFKTEDGGKYPVIFKHGDDLRQDQLILQIISLMDKLLRKENLDLKLTPYKVLATSTKHGFMQFIQSVPVAEVLDTEGSIQNFFRKYAPSENGPNGISAEVMDTYVKSCAGYCVITYILGVGDRHLDNLLLTKTDLSDEEAVHYMQSLIDESVHALFAAVVEQIHKFAQ
;
A
#
# COMPACT_ATOMS: atom_id res chain seq x y z
N CYS A 1 16.98 -20.34 16.10
CA CYS A 1 17.41 -21.66 16.62
C CYS A 1 18.61 -21.47 17.54
N ASN A 2 18.68 -22.16 18.68
CA ASN A 2 19.89 -22.21 19.50
C ASN A 2 20.95 -23.06 18.78
N LEU A 3 22.24 -22.88 19.10
CA LEU A 3 23.30 -23.78 18.64
C LEU A 3 23.26 -25.09 19.41
N ASP A 4 22.72 -26.12 18.78
CA ASP A 4 22.98 -27.50 19.15
C ASP A 4 24.27 -27.93 18.43
N PHE A 5 25.37 -28.15 19.18
CA PHE A 5 26.62 -28.57 18.56
C PHE A 5 27.34 -29.67 19.33
N GLN A 6 27.77 -30.66 18.54
CA GLN A 6 28.75 -31.69 18.87
C GLN A 6 28.29 -32.77 19.85
N ALA A 7 28.12 -33.98 19.31
CA ALA A 7 28.30 -35.20 20.07
C ALA A 7 29.79 -35.34 20.40
N ILE A 8 30.17 -35.30 21.68
CA ILE A 8 31.54 -35.63 22.09
C ILE A 8 31.71 -37.15 21.93
N GLY A 9 32.50 -37.57 20.95
CA GLY A 9 32.70 -38.98 20.60
C GLY A 9 33.60 -39.70 21.61
N SER A 10 34.79 -40.09 21.17
CA SER A 10 35.80 -40.80 21.98
C SER A 10 37.06 -39.97 22.23
N LEU A 11 37.73 -40.25 23.34
CA LEU A 11 39.09 -39.78 23.63
C LEU A 11 40.05 -40.96 23.51
N GLU A 12 41.11 -40.79 22.73
CA GLU A 12 42.18 -41.78 22.55
C GLU A 12 43.52 -41.22 23.02
N GLY A 13 44.32 -42.04 23.69
CA GLY A 13 45.64 -41.67 24.21
C GLY A 13 46.02 -42.44 25.47
N LYS A 14 47.30 -42.39 25.83
CA LYS A 14 47.82 -42.94 27.09
C LYS A 14 48.12 -41.79 28.04
N ARG A 15 47.62 -41.86 29.27
CA ARG A 15 47.98 -40.93 30.35
C ARG A 15 49.16 -41.53 31.11
N GLU A 16 50.24 -40.78 31.30
CA GLU A 16 51.39 -41.24 32.08
C GLU A 16 51.05 -41.27 33.58
N GLN A 17 51.40 -42.37 34.25
CA GLN A 17 51.27 -42.48 35.70
C GLN A 17 52.33 -41.60 36.37
N LYS A 18 51.91 -40.75 37.33
CA LYS A 18 52.84 -39.90 38.07
C LYS A 18 53.73 -40.75 38.99
N SER A 19 54.96 -40.31 39.18
CA SER A 19 55.94 -41.02 40.02
C SER A 19 55.45 -41.18 41.46
N TYR A 20 55.91 -42.22 42.15
CA TYR A 20 55.55 -42.51 43.55
C TYR A 20 55.77 -41.31 44.48
N LYS A 21 56.80 -40.48 44.21
CA LYS A 21 57.08 -39.24 44.94
C LYS A 21 55.91 -38.24 44.87
N ALA A 22 55.28 -38.08 43.71
CA ALA A 22 54.14 -37.18 43.56
C ALA A 22 52.89 -37.67 44.33
N VAL A 23 52.72 -39.00 44.47
CA VAL A 23 51.62 -39.61 45.25
C VAL A 23 51.84 -39.45 46.76
N LEU A 24 53.10 -39.37 47.22
CA LEU A 24 53.42 -39.01 48.61
C LEU A 24 53.14 -37.52 48.90
N GLU A 25 53.36 -36.64 47.93
CA GLU A 25 53.14 -35.18 48.05
C GLU A 25 51.64 -34.80 47.94
N ASP A 26 50.86 -35.48 47.09
CA ASP A 26 49.39 -35.38 47.05
C ASP A 26 48.75 -36.77 47.20
N PRO A 27 48.43 -37.20 48.44
CA PRO A 27 47.81 -38.49 48.72
C PRO A 27 46.42 -38.71 48.11
N MET A 28 45.80 -37.69 47.50
CA MET A 28 44.55 -37.87 46.75
C MET A 28 44.80 -38.43 45.35
N LEU A 29 46.01 -38.28 44.78
CA LEU A 29 46.33 -38.81 43.45
C LEU A 29 46.12 -40.33 43.33
N LYS A 30 46.23 -41.09 44.43
CA LYS A 30 45.93 -42.53 44.45
C LYS A 30 44.47 -42.88 44.11
N PHE A 31 43.56 -41.92 44.24
CA PHE A 31 42.15 -42.07 43.88
C PHE A 31 41.85 -41.60 42.45
N SER A 32 42.83 -41.01 41.74
CA SER A 32 42.72 -40.77 40.30
C SER A 32 42.64 -42.11 39.59
N GLY A 33 41.80 -42.19 38.55
CA GLY A 33 41.76 -43.33 37.64
C GLY A 33 43.03 -43.51 36.78
N LEU A 34 44.16 -42.89 37.16
CA LEU A 34 45.51 -43.25 36.72
C LEU A 34 46.04 -44.52 37.41
N TYR A 35 45.54 -44.85 38.61
CA TYR A 35 46.00 -45.97 39.44
C TYR A 35 44.94 -47.07 39.61
N GLN A 36 43.87 -47.02 38.82
CA GLN A 36 42.81 -48.03 38.77
C GLN A 36 42.95 -48.88 37.49
N GLU A 37 42.41 -50.10 37.49
CA GLU A 37 42.44 -50.98 36.29
C GLU A 37 41.42 -50.55 35.22
N THR A 38 40.41 -49.76 35.60
CA THR A 38 39.38 -49.20 34.71
C THR A 38 39.76 -47.80 34.20
N CYS A 39 39.10 -47.35 33.13
CA CYS A 39 39.27 -45.98 32.65
C CYS A 39 38.89 -44.94 33.73
N SER A 40 39.60 -43.80 33.76
CA SER A 40 39.32 -42.72 34.70
C SER A 40 37.97 -42.06 34.41
N ASP A 41 37.25 -41.63 35.44
CA ASP A 41 36.01 -40.86 35.29
C ASP A 41 36.33 -39.41 34.88
N LEU A 42 36.18 -39.12 33.58
CA LEU A 42 36.49 -37.83 32.97
C LEU A 42 35.21 -37.10 32.54
N TYR A 43 35.22 -35.76 32.64
CA TYR A 43 34.18 -34.91 32.05
C TYR A 43 34.80 -33.83 31.16
N VAL A 44 34.03 -33.32 30.20
CA VAL A 44 34.48 -32.27 29.29
C VAL A 44 33.66 -31.00 29.52
N THR A 45 34.32 -29.85 29.55
CA THR A 45 33.67 -28.52 29.49
C THR A 45 33.90 -27.89 28.12
N CYS A 46 32.83 -27.39 27.52
CA CYS A 46 32.81 -26.73 26.21
C CYS A 46 32.36 -25.28 26.37
N GLN A 47 33.11 -24.33 25.81
CA GLN A 47 32.80 -22.90 25.89
C GLN A 47 33.15 -22.18 24.59
N VAL A 48 32.31 -21.21 24.19
CA VAL A 48 32.51 -20.41 22.97
C VAL A 48 33.22 -19.11 23.31
N PHE A 49 34.22 -18.75 22.51
CA PHE A 49 34.99 -17.52 22.60
C PHE A 49 35.00 -16.76 21.27
N ALA A 50 35.21 -15.44 21.33
CA ALA A 50 35.64 -14.61 20.21
C ALA A 50 36.54 -13.48 20.74
N GLU A 51 37.60 -13.11 20.02
CA GLU A 51 38.55 -12.07 20.44
C GLU A 51 39.13 -12.29 21.86
N GLY A 52 39.35 -13.54 22.26
CA GLY A 52 39.81 -13.87 23.62
C GLY A 52 38.76 -13.79 24.73
N LYS A 53 37.50 -13.40 24.42
CA LYS A 53 36.42 -13.23 25.41
C LYS A 53 35.38 -14.36 25.30
N PRO A 54 34.88 -14.91 26.41
CA PRO A 54 33.82 -15.91 26.37
C PRO A 54 32.48 -15.26 25.96
N LEU A 55 31.82 -15.85 24.97
CA LEU A 55 30.48 -15.45 24.51
C LEU A 55 29.36 -16.09 25.34
N ALA A 56 29.68 -17.14 26.09
CA ALA A 56 28.73 -17.94 26.87
C ALA A 56 29.37 -18.51 28.13
N LEU A 57 28.52 -18.95 29.06
CA LEU A 57 28.93 -19.81 30.18
C LEU A 57 29.39 -21.19 29.66
N PRO A 58 30.37 -21.84 30.32
CA PRO A 58 30.81 -23.17 29.93
C PRO A 58 29.72 -24.21 30.21
N VAL A 59 29.53 -25.12 29.26
CA VAL A 59 28.61 -26.27 29.38
C VAL A 59 29.45 -27.53 29.60
N ARG A 60 29.04 -28.40 30.52
CA ARG A 60 29.74 -29.66 30.82
C ARG A 60 28.96 -30.88 30.35
N THR A 61 29.67 -31.95 30.01
CA THR A 61 29.08 -33.30 29.84
C THR A 61 28.43 -33.79 31.13
N SER A 62 27.44 -34.65 30.96
CA SER A 62 26.87 -35.46 32.04
C SER A 62 27.94 -36.39 32.65
N TYR A 63 27.72 -36.79 33.91
CA TYR A 63 28.57 -37.80 34.55
C TYR A 63 28.36 -39.17 33.89
N LYS A 64 29.47 -39.87 33.60
CA LYS A 64 29.47 -41.20 33.01
C LYS A 64 30.67 -41.98 33.54
N ALA A 65 30.43 -43.19 34.03
CA ALA A 65 31.50 -44.10 34.43
C ALA A 65 32.08 -44.82 33.20
N PHE A 66 33.41 -44.94 33.10
CA PHE A 66 34.07 -45.55 31.95
C PHE A 66 34.73 -46.89 32.31
N SER A 67 34.30 -47.97 31.67
CA SER A 67 34.88 -49.30 31.88
C SER A 67 36.15 -49.53 31.04
N THR A 68 36.03 -49.48 29.71
CA THR A 68 37.09 -49.90 28.77
C THR A 68 37.58 -48.83 27.80
N ARG A 69 36.81 -47.76 27.58
CA ARG A 69 37.18 -46.60 26.76
C ARG A 69 36.40 -45.35 27.13
N TRP A 70 37.01 -44.19 26.96
CA TRP A 70 36.33 -42.89 27.06
C TRP A 70 35.49 -42.65 25.81
N ASN A 71 34.17 -42.79 25.94
CA ASN A 71 33.20 -42.48 24.90
C ASN A 71 31.94 -41.87 25.52
N TRP A 72 31.72 -40.57 25.34
CA TRP A 72 30.56 -39.87 25.89
C TRP A 72 29.32 -40.12 25.02
N ASN A 73 29.43 -39.87 23.71
CA ASN A 73 28.36 -39.84 22.72
C ASN A 73 27.17 -38.95 23.16
N GLU A 74 27.49 -37.80 23.74
CA GLU A 74 26.53 -36.84 24.32
C GLU A 74 26.55 -35.54 23.52
N TRP A 75 25.35 -35.06 23.14
CA TRP A 75 25.16 -33.75 22.50
C TRP A 75 25.18 -32.64 23.54
N LEU A 76 26.05 -31.65 23.37
CA LEU A 76 26.04 -30.44 24.18
C LEU A 76 25.22 -29.33 23.51
N LYS A 77 24.41 -28.62 24.31
CA LYS A 77 23.62 -27.46 23.87
C LYS A 77 24.24 -26.18 24.45
N LEU A 78 24.75 -25.32 23.59
CA LEU A 78 25.45 -24.11 24.01
C LEU A 78 24.47 -22.94 24.14
N PRO A 79 24.61 -22.04 25.14
CA PRO A 79 23.69 -20.93 25.37
C PRO A 79 23.98 -19.73 24.45
N VAL A 80 24.17 -20.00 23.16
CA VAL A 80 24.39 -19.01 22.08
C VAL A 80 23.51 -19.43 20.89
N LYS A 81 23.05 -18.49 20.04
CA LYS A 81 22.36 -18.82 18.78
C LYS A 81 23.31 -18.66 17.60
N TYR A 82 23.04 -19.38 16.52
CA TYR A 82 23.88 -19.33 15.31
C TYR A 82 24.07 -17.91 14.75
N PRO A 83 23.04 -17.03 14.68
CA PRO A 83 23.21 -15.65 14.21
C PRO A 83 24.04 -14.76 15.14
N ASP A 84 24.24 -15.16 16.40
CA ASP A 84 24.97 -14.38 17.40
C ASP A 84 26.49 -14.66 17.37
N LEU A 85 26.96 -15.60 16.52
CA LEU A 85 28.37 -15.95 16.40
C LEU A 85 29.12 -15.03 15.42
N PRO A 86 30.16 -14.30 15.88
CA PRO A 86 31.05 -13.58 14.97
C PRO A 86 31.94 -14.54 14.17
N ARG A 87 32.45 -14.06 13.03
CA ARG A 87 33.22 -14.83 12.05
C ARG A 87 34.49 -15.49 12.61
N ASN A 88 35.10 -14.92 13.65
CA ASN A 88 36.29 -15.45 14.34
C ASN A 88 35.94 -16.40 15.51
N ALA A 89 34.66 -16.70 15.75
CA ALA A 89 34.25 -17.52 16.90
C ALA A 89 34.97 -18.88 16.95
N GLN A 90 35.39 -19.26 18.15
CA GLN A 90 36.10 -20.47 18.47
C GLN A 90 35.37 -21.23 19.57
N VAL A 91 35.47 -22.54 19.57
CA VAL A 91 35.03 -23.40 20.66
C VAL A 91 36.23 -24.03 21.33
N ALA A 92 36.31 -23.87 22.65
CA ALA A 92 37.34 -24.40 23.52
C ALA A 92 36.76 -25.55 24.34
N LEU A 93 37.44 -26.71 24.34
CA LEU A 93 37.05 -27.92 25.05
C LEU A 93 38.16 -28.35 26.00
N THR A 94 37.88 -28.38 27.30
CA THR A 94 38.81 -28.85 28.35
C THR A 94 38.31 -30.15 28.95
N ILE A 95 39.18 -31.15 29.02
CA ILE A 95 38.94 -32.47 29.61
C ILE A 95 39.48 -32.47 31.05
N TRP A 96 38.67 -32.93 32.00
CA TRP A 96 38.95 -32.85 33.43
C TRP A 96 38.96 -34.23 34.09
N ASP A 97 39.90 -34.46 35.01
CA ASP A 97 39.98 -35.62 35.91
C ASP A 97 39.56 -35.22 37.33
N VAL A 98 38.67 -35.99 37.94
CA VAL A 98 38.13 -35.76 39.29
C VAL A 98 38.68 -36.82 40.24
N TYR A 99 39.82 -36.53 40.86
CA TYR A 99 40.46 -37.43 41.82
C TYR A 99 40.31 -37.02 43.29
N GLY A 100 39.63 -35.90 43.58
CA GLY A 100 39.39 -35.44 44.94
C GLY A 100 38.16 -34.54 45.08
N PRO A 101 37.56 -34.43 46.29
CA PRO A 101 36.42 -33.58 46.54
C PRO A 101 36.69 -32.11 46.15
N GLY A 102 35.91 -31.58 45.21
CA GLY A 102 36.06 -30.21 44.72
C GLY A 102 37.34 -29.92 43.92
N LYS A 103 38.17 -30.93 43.61
CA LYS A 103 39.44 -30.79 42.90
C LYS A 103 39.39 -31.49 41.54
N ALA A 104 39.15 -30.71 40.49
CA ALA A 104 39.31 -31.15 39.10
C ALA A 104 40.65 -30.64 38.56
N VAL A 105 41.36 -31.44 37.77
CA VAL A 105 42.62 -31.06 37.12
C VAL A 105 42.49 -31.27 35.62
N PRO A 106 42.98 -30.34 34.77
CA PRO A 106 42.93 -30.51 33.32
C PRO A 106 43.80 -31.69 32.89
N VAL A 107 43.17 -32.66 32.22
CA VAL A 107 43.86 -33.71 31.46
C VAL A 107 44.41 -33.14 30.16
N GLY A 108 43.65 -32.22 29.54
CA GLY A 108 44.11 -31.46 28.39
C GLY A 108 43.01 -30.63 27.73
N GLY A 109 43.44 -29.72 26.85
CA GLY A 109 42.58 -28.72 26.20
C GLY A 109 42.74 -28.72 24.69
N THR A 110 41.68 -28.33 23.98
CA THR A 110 41.70 -28.14 22.53
C THR A 110 40.75 -27.03 22.11
N THR A 111 41.18 -26.17 21.20
CA THR A 111 40.42 -25.03 20.68
C THR A 111 40.36 -25.08 19.16
N VAL A 112 39.17 -24.93 18.59
CA VAL A 112 38.96 -24.94 17.14
C VAL A 112 38.00 -23.81 16.72
N SER A 113 38.29 -23.14 15.62
CA SER A 113 37.35 -22.16 15.06
C SER A 113 36.10 -22.88 14.53
N LEU A 114 34.92 -22.37 14.91
CA LEU A 114 33.61 -22.83 14.43
C LEU A 114 33.43 -22.63 12.91
N PHE A 115 34.33 -21.86 12.31
CA PHE A 115 34.24 -21.34 10.97
C PHE A 115 35.44 -21.80 10.12
N GLY A 116 35.17 -22.30 8.92
CA GLY A 116 36.18 -22.70 7.94
C GLY A 116 36.80 -21.50 7.22
N LYS A 117 37.86 -21.72 6.43
CA LYS A 117 38.58 -20.69 5.65
C LYS A 117 37.65 -19.73 4.85
N TYR A 118 36.56 -20.25 4.29
CA TYR A 118 35.74 -19.58 3.27
C TYR A 118 34.37 -19.09 3.76
N GLY A 119 34.27 -18.43 4.92
CA GLY A 119 32.97 -17.98 5.47
C GLY A 119 32.16 -19.08 6.16
N MET A 120 32.12 -20.28 5.57
CA MET A 120 31.24 -21.38 5.98
C MET A 120 31.45 -21.86 7.42
N PHE A 121 30.34 -22.12 8.12
CA PHE A 121 30.29 -22.83 9.39
C PHE A 121 30.69 -24.30 9.21
N ARG A 122 31.44 -24.85 10.16
CA ARG A 122 31.93 -26.24 10.08
C ARG A 122 30.79 -27.23 10.35
N GLN A 123 30.80 -28.35 9.63
CA GLN A 123 29.81 -29.43 9.76
C GLN A 123 30.51 -30.79 9.58
N GLY A 124 29.95 -31.82 10.21
CA GLY A 124 30.51 -33.18 10.20
C GLY A 124 31.33 -33.53 11.44
N MET A 125 31.96 -34.71 11.42
CA MET A 125 32.86 -35.16 12.48
C MET A 125 34.27 -34.58 12.28
N HIS A 126 34.92 -34.19 13.36
CA HIS A 126 36.25 -33.59 13.35
C HIS A 126 37.10 -34.16 14.48
N ASP A 127 38.21 -34.80 14.11
CA ASP A 127 39.25 -35.18 15.05
C ASP A 127 40.05 -33.94 15.45
N LEU A 128 40.28 -33.77 16.76
CA LEU A 128 40.93 -32.60 17.34
C LEU A 128 42.11 -33.05 18.22
N LYS A 129 43.27 -32.42 18.02
CA LYS A 129 44.43 -32.66 18.88
C LYS A 129 44.21 -32.02 20.26
N VAL A 130 44.35 -32.83 21.30
CA VAL A 130 44.30 -32.38 22.71
C VAL A 130 45.71 -32.09 23.20
N TRP A 131 45.89 -30.96 23.89
CA TRP A 131 47.15 -30.53 24.48
C TRP A 131 47.19 -30.93 25.97
N PRO A 132 48.14 -31.79 26.39
CA PRO A 132 48.10 -32.44 27.70
C PRO A 132 48.40 -31.46 28.86
N ASN A 133 47.68 -31.63 29.97
CA ASN A 133 47.81 -30.86 31.23
C ASN A 133 47.61 -29.33 31.11
N VAL A 134 46.91 -28.86 30.07
CA VAL A 134 46.62 -27.44 29.83
C VAL A 134 45.11 -27.26 29.61
N GLU A 135 44.52 -26.17 30.12
CA GLU A 135 43.13 -25.80 29.84
C GLU A 135 43.00 -25.18 28.44
N ALA A 136 41.89 -25.46 27.75
CA ALA A 136 41.65 -24.87 26.44
C ALA A 136 41.41 -23.36 26.53
N ASP A 137 42.15 -22.58 25.75
CA ASP A 137 42.04 -21.12 25.73
C ASP A 137 41.44 -20.63 24.41
N GLY A 138 40.59 -19.60 24.49
CA GLY A 138 40.01 -18.93 23.32
C GLY A 138 40.81 -17.71 22.84
N SER A 139 42.10 -17.60 23.16
CA SER A 139 42.91 -16.43 22.75
C SER A 139 43.24 -16.47 21.25
N GLU A 140 43.67 -15.32 20.70
CA GLU A 140 44.06 -15.19 19.30
C GLU A 140 45.53 -14.70 19.23
N PRO A 141 46.50 -15.56 18.87
CA PRO A 141 46.39 -16.99 18.56
C PRO A 141 46.28 -17.90 19.81
N THR A 142 45.44 -18.93 19.74
CA THR A 142 45.23 -19.90 20.83
C THR A 142 46.50 -20.72 21.12
N LYS A 143 46.72 -21.06 22.39
CA LYS A 143 47.83 -21.90 22.86
C LYS A 143 47.50 -23.39 22.76
N THR A 144 46.22 -23.74 22.62
CA THR A 144 45.73 -25.13 22.47
C THR A 144 45.07 -25.40 21.09
N PRO A 145 45.72 -25.12 19.94
CA PRO A 145 45.09 -25.30 18.63
C PRO A 145 44.78 -26.78 18.33
N GLY A 146 43.51 -27.09 18.11
CA GLY A 146 43.03 -28.45 17.84
C GLY A 146 43.30 -28.98 16.44
N ARG A 147 43.56 -28.08 15.47
CA ARG A 147 43.97 -28.41 14.10
C ARG A 147 45.23 -27.64 13.73
N THR A 148 46.33 -28.34 13.47
CA THR A 148 47.60 -27.76 12.98
C THR A 148 47.63 -27.77 11.45
N SER A 149 48.47 -26.92 10.84
CA SER A 149 48.58 -26.77 9.37
C SER A 149 48.79 -28.11 8.61
N SER A 150 49.44 -29.09 9.26
CA SER A 150 49.62 -30.46 8.75
C SER A 150 48.33 -31.26 8.51
N THR A 151 47.22 -30.91 9.18
CA THR A 151 45.91 -31.58 9.01
C THR A 151 45.09 -31.05 7.85
N LEU A 152 45.52 -29.94 7.21
CA LEU A 152 44.85 -29.40 6.01
C LEU A 152 45.04 -30.27 4.77
N SER A 153 46.05 -31.14 4.76
CA SER A 153 46.31 -32.11 3.68
C SER A 153 45.52 -33.43 3.81
N GLU A 154 45.07 -33.79 5.01
CA GLU A 154 44.40 -35.08 5.26
C GLU A 154 42.87 -35.02 5.07
N ASP A 155 42.26 -33.82 5.15
CA ASP A 155 40.84 -33.56 4.82
C ASP A 155 40.46 -33.93 3.35
N GLN A 156 41.40 -34.37 2.50
CA GLN A 156 41.11 -34.91 1.17
C GLN A 156 40.78 -36.41 1.17
N MET A 157 41.20 -37.20 2.17
CA MET A 157 41.13 -38.67 2.13
C MET A 157 39.86 -39.28 2.75
N SER A 158 38.94 -38.45 3.26
CA SER A 158 37.66 -38.88 3.84
C SER A 158 36.47 -38.89 2.86
N ARG A 159 36.71 -38.63 1.56
CA ARG A 159 35.67 -38.56 0.51
C ARG A 159 35.30 -39.89 -0.18
N LEU A 160 35.78 -41.03 0.32
CA LEU A 160 35.50 -42.36 -0.26
C LEU A 160 34.71 -43.27 0.69
N ALA A 161 33.50 -42.83 1.07
CA ALA A 161 32.47 -43.69 1.67
C ALA A 161 31.07 -43.03 1.65
N LYS A 162 30.45 -42.91 0.46
CA LYS A 162 28.99 -42.99 0.27
C LYS A 162 28.60 -42.86 -1.21
N ASP A 163 27.95 -43.90 -1.73
CA ASP A 163 27.17 -43.85 -2.96
C ASP A 163 25.86 -43.07 -2.77
N GLY A 164 25.28 -42.56 -3.87
CA GLY A 164 23.91 -42.05 -3.91
C GLY A 164 23.77 -40.66 -4.55
N ASP A 165 23.18 -40.63 -5.74
CA ASP A 165 22.73 -39.47 -6.53
C ASP A 165 22.45 -38.15 -5.78
N GLU A 166 23.01 -37.03 -6.26
CA GLU A 166 22.33 -36.23 -7.29
C GLU A 166 23.30 -35.23 -7.96
N SER A 167 22.97 -34.80 -9.17
CA SER A 167 23.84 -33.98 -10.03
C SER A 167 23.67 -32.48 -9.82
N SER A 168 24.76 -31.72 -9.96
CA SER A 168 24.72 -30.26 -10.21
C SER A 168 26.00 -29.83 -10.96
N PRO A 169 25.89 -29.09 -12.08
CA PRO A 169 27.05 -28.81 -12.93
C PRO A 169 27.93 -27.69 -12.36
N ILE A 170 29.25 -27.84 -12.55
CA ILE A 170 30.21 -26.75 -12.28
C ILE A 170 30.12 -25.74 -13.42
N LEU A 171 29.40 -24.64 -13.20
CA LEU A 171 29.38 -23.50 -14.12
C LEU A 171 30.64 -22.65 -13.92
N THR A 172 31.48 -22.60 -14.96
CA THR A 172 32.64 -21.71 -15.03
C THR A 172 32.26 -20.38 -15.67
N SER A 173 31.81 -19.42 -14.85
CA SER A 173 31.79 -18.00 -15.20
C SER A 173 32.09 -17.15 -13.96
N PHE A 174 32.90 -16.10 -14.14
CA PHE A 174 33.12 -15.08 -13.10
C PHE A 174 31.95 -14.10 -13.13
N GLU A 175 30.77 -14.54 -12.68
CA GLU A 175 29.67 -13.64 -12.37
C GLU A 175 29.94 -12.88 -11.07
N ILE A 176 29.53 -11.62 -11.01
CA ILE A 176 29.53 -10.87 -9.75
C ILE A 176 28.49 -11.53 -8.84
N VAL A 177 28.96 -12.30 -7.86
CA VAL A 177 28.13 -12.95 -6.86
C VAL A 177 27.41 -11.86 -6.06
N LYS A 178 26.15 -11.62 -6.41
CA LYS A 178 25.21 -10.90 -5.54
C LYS A 178 24.99 -11.77 -4.31
N VAL A 179 25.77 -11.53 -3.27
CA VAL A 179 25.47 -12.05 -1.93
C VAL A 179 24.12 -11.43 -1.55
N PRO A 180 23.07 -12.23 -1.31
CA PRO A 180 21.85 -11.70 -0.74
C PRO A 180 22.21 -11.25 0.67
N ASP A 181 22.19 -9.94 0.92
CA ASP A 181 22.31 -9.43 2.27
C ASP A 181 20.94 -9.57 2.97
N PRO A 182 20.78 -10.50 3.93
CA PRO A 182 19.51 -10.65 4.65
C PRO A 182 19.19 -9.44 5.54
N GLN A 183 20.14 -8.53 5.76
CA GLN A 183 19.96 -7.29 6.53
C GLN A 183 19.55 -6.10 5.64
N MET A 184 19.66 -6.19 4.31
CA MET A 184 19.29 -5.08 3.40
C MET A 184 17.79 -4.76 3.41
N SER A 185 16.96 -5.68 3.91
CA SER A 185 15.53 -5.49 4.17
C SER A 185 15.20 -5.36 5.67
N MET A 186 16.19 -5.23 6.54
CA MET A 186 16.02 -5.05 7.99
C MET A 186 16.23 -3.59 8.39
N GLU A 187 15.54 -3.16 9.46
CA GLU A 187 15.73 -1.83 10.05
C GLU A 187 17.18 -1.63 10.50
N ASN A 188 17.83 -0.54 10.06
CA ASN A 188 19.17 -0.20 10.52
C ASN A 188 19.13 0.24 11.99
N LEU A 189 19.54 -0.66 12.88
CA LEU A 189 19.53 -0.45 14.33
C LEU A 189 20.40 0.74 14.79
N VAL A 190 21.41 1.13 13.99
CA VAL A 190 22.25 2.31 14.28
C VAL A 190 21.48 3.60 14.00
N GLU A 191 20.77 3.67 12.88
CA GLU A 191 19.92 4.81 12.51
C GLU A 191 18.71 4.91 13.45
N SER A 192 18.04 3.78 13.74
CA SER A 192 16.95 3.69 14.73
C SER A 192 17.39 4.21 16.11
N LYS A 193 18.61 3.88 16.53
CA LYS A 193 19.21 4.39 17.77
C LYS A 193 19.59 5.88 17.68
N HIS A 194 20.14 6.33 16.55
CA HIS A 194 20.45 7.75 16.33
C HIS A 194 19.19 8.60 16.45
N HIS A 195 18.14 8.22 15.72
CA HIS A 195 16.82 8.87 15.69
C HIS A 195 16.20 8.98 17.09
N LYS A 196 16.15 7.87 17.85
CA LYS A 196 15.67 7.83 19.25
C LYS A 196 16.49 8.71 20.21
N LEU A 197 17.76 9.00 19.90
CA LEU A 197 18.61 9.90 20.67
C LEU A 197 18.45 11.36 20.23
N ALA A 198 18.43 11.64 18.92
CA ALA A 198 18.25 12.97 18.34
C ALA A 198 16.88 13.58 18.68
N ARG A 199 15.84 12.74 18.75
CA ARG A 199 14.46 13.12 19.11
C ARG A 199 14.14 13.00 20.60
N SER A 200 15.13 12.66 21.43
CA SER A 200 14.89 12.39 22.85
C SER A 200 14.30 13.59 23.58
N LEU A 201 13.17 13.38 24.26
CA LEU A 201 12.36 14.36 25.01
C LEU A 201 13.06 15.06 26.20
N ARG A 202 14.40 14.95 26.31
CA ARG A 202 15.21 15.84 27.15
C ARG A 202 15.35 17.24 26.55
N SER A 203 15.10 17.40 25.24
CA SER A 203 14.83 18.67 24.59
C SER A 203 13.45 19.18 25.04
N GLY A 204 13.44 20.09 26.02
CA GLY A 204 12.24 20.58 26.68
C GLY A 204 11.49 21.70 25.93
N PRO A 205 10.81 22.62 26.64
CA PRO A 205 10.01 23.70 26.04
C PRO A 205 10.72 24.59 25.00
N SER A 206 12.06 24.61 25.02
CA SER A 206 12.93 25.37 24.12
C SER A 206 12.72 25.12 22.62
N ASP A 207 12.16 23.95 22.24
CA ASP A 207 11.84 23.63 20.85
C ASP A 207 10.74 24.53 20.24
N HIS A 208 9.86 25.10 21.08
CA HIS A 208 8.69 25.86 20.59
C HIS A 208 9.06 27.24 20.02
N ASP A 209 10.18 27.81 20.47
CA ASP A 209 10.72 29.10 20.01
C ASP A 209 11.84 28.93 18.95
N LEU A 210 12.14 27.69 18.57
CA LEU A 210 13.25 27.36 17.68
C LEU A 210 12.97 27.83 16.24
N LYS A 211 13.70 28.85 15.79
CA LYS A 211 13.63 29.38 14.42
C LYS A 211 14.86 28.92 13.62
N PRO A 212 14.69 28.46 12.36
CA PRO A 212 15.83 28.07 11.53
C PRO A 212 16.67 29.29 11.13
N ASN A 213 17.98 29.09 11.00
CA ASN A 213 18.85 30.07 10.35
C ASN A 213 18.58 30.08 8.82
N ALA A 214 19.17 31.04 8.09
CA ALA A 214 18.92 31.19 6.65
C ALA A 214 19.19 29.89 5.85
N ALA A 215 20.36 29.27 6.02
CA ALA A 215 20.71 28.03 5.32
C ALA A 215 19.77 26.88 5.65
N THR A 216 19.42 26.70 6.93
CA THR A 216 18.47 25.66 7.37
C THR A 216 17.05 25.92 6.85
N ARG A 217 16.60 27.17 6.80
CA ARG A 217 15.30 27.55 6.21
C ARG A 217 15.27 27.19 4.73
N ASP A 218 16.34 27.47 4.00
CA ASP A 218 16.41 27.22 2.56
C ASP A 218 16.46 25.71 2.27
N GLN A 219 17.17 24.93 3.10
CA GLN A 219 17.09 23.46 3.11
C GLN A 219 15.68 22.93 3.40
N LEU A 220 14.99 23.46 4.42
CA LEU A 220 13.61 23.07 4.74
C LEU A 220 12.65 23.38 3.57
N ASN A 221 12.79 24.53 2.92
CA ASN A 221 11.98 24.88 1.75
C ASN A 221 12.21 23.90 0.58
N ILE A 222 13.46 23.47 0.34
CA ILE A 222 13.79 22.43 -0.64
C ILE A 222 13.13 21.09 -0.28
N ILE A 223 13.16 20.68 0.99
CA ILE A 223 12.52 19.44 1.46
C ILE A 223 10.99 19.51 1.28
N VAL A 224 10.38 20.65 1.59
CA VAL A 224 8.94 20.88 1.43
C VAL A 224 8.52 20.81 -0.04
N SER A 225 9.34 21.34 -0.96
CA SER A 225 9.08 21.31 -2.41
C SER A 225 9.28 19.93 -3.07
N TYR A 226 9.74 18.91 -2.33
CA TYR A 226 9.90 17.57 -2.91
C TYR A 226 8.56 16.95 -3.35
N PRO A 227 8.54 16.21 -4.48
CA PRO A 227 7.36 15.49 -4.92
C PRO A 227 6.96 14.42 -3.89
N PRO A 228 5.66 14.07 -3.76
CA PRO A 228 5.18 13.06 -2.81
C PRO A 228 5.87 11.69 -2.90
N THR A 229 6.42 11.34 -4.06
CA THR A 229 7.11 10.07 -4.32
C THR A 229 8.56 10.04 -3.82
N LYS A 230 9.17 11.19 -3.50
CA LYS A 230 10.54 11.23 -2.98
C LYS A 230 10.55 10.82 -1.50
N GLN A 231 11.31 9.78 -1.19
CA GLN A 231 11.63 9.38 0.18
C GLN A 231 12.58 10.38 0.83
N LEU A 232 12.34 10.70 2.10
CA LEU A 232 13.18 11.59 2.90
C LEU A 232 14.30 10.80 3.57
N THR A 233 15.53 11.31 3.53
CA THR A 233 16.64 10.71 4.31
C THR A 233 16.40 10.87 5.80
N TYR A 234 17.06 10.06 6.64
CA TYR A 234 16.94 10.19 8.10
C TYR A 234 17.38 11.57 8.61
N GLU A 235 18.39 12.19 7.99
CA GLU A 235 18.82 13.56 8.31
C GLU A 235 17.75 14.61 7.96
N GLU A 236 17.11 14.48 6.78
CA GLU A 236 15.99 15.35 6.38
C GLU A 236 14.79 15.18 7.30
N GLN A 237 14.47 13.94 7.68
CA GLN A 237 13.39 13.61 8.63
C GLN A 237 13.63 14.24 10.01
N ASP A 238 14.84 14.10 10.56
CA ASP A 238 15.18 14.66 11.87
C ASP A 238 15.26 16.20 11.84
N LEU A 239 15.62 16.79 10.69
CA LEU A 239 15.55 18.24 10.49
C LEU A 239 14.10 18.75 10.48
N VAL A 240 13.21 18.06 9.76
CA VAL A 240 11.76 18.38 9.73
C VAL A 240 11.14 18.21 11.13
N TRP A 241 11.47 17.12 11.84
CA TRP A 241 11.01 16.91 13.21
C TRP A 241 11.51 18.00 14.15
N LYS A 242 12.78 18.40 14.07
CA LYS A 242 13.36 19.46 14.90
C LYS A 242 12.64 20.81 14.74
N PHE A 243 12.25 21.18 13.52
CA PHE A 243 11.56 22.44 13.24
C PHE A 243 10.03 22.33 13.11
N ARG A 244 9.42 21.23 13.60
CA ARG A 244 7.97 20.94 13.52
C ARG A 244 7.06 22.13 13.93
N TYR A 245 7.39 22.84 15.00
CA TYR A 245 6.63 24.02 15.47
C TYR A 245 6.71 25.22 14.50
N TYR A 246 7.87 25.44 13.87
CA TYR A 246 8.03 26.48 12.85
C TYR A 246 7.26 26.11 11.56
N LEU A 247 7.32 24.84 11.16
CA LEU A 247 6.64 24.30 9.98
C LEU A 247 5.11 24.24 10.12
N THR A 248 4.56 24.34 11.33
CA THR A 248 3.11 24.31 11.61
C THR A 248 2.32 25.38 10.82
N ASN A 249 2.97 26.49 10.43
CA ASN A 249 2.38 27.55 9.61
C ASN A 249 2.47 27.31 8.08
N GLN A 250 3.17 26.27 7.63
CA GLN A 250 3.34 25.93 6.21
C GLN A 250 2.46 24.72 5.86
N GLU A 251 1.40 24.92 5.07
CA GLU A 251 0.46 23.86 4.69
C GLU A 251 1.15 22.66 4.00
N LYS A 252 2.00 22.94 3.00
CA LYS A 252 2.71 21.94 2.17
C LYS A 252 3.76 21.13 2.94
N ALA A 253 4.12 21.56 4.14
CA ALA A 253 5.05 20.83 5.00
C ALA A 253 4.38 19.69 5.77
N LEU A 254 3.04 19.65 5.87
CA LEU A 254 2.32 18.67 6.68
C LEU A 254 2.56 17.22 6.21
N THR A 255 2.52 16.94 4.90
CA THR A 255 2.71 15.56 4.39
C THR A 255 4.14 15.07 4.64
N LYS A 256 5.13 15.97 4.53
CA LYS A 256 6.54 15.72 4.84
C LYS A 256 6.77 15.50 6.34
N PHE A 257 6.12 16.28 7.20
CA PHE A 257 6.14 16.07 8.65
C PHE A 257 5.53 14.72 9.04
N LEU A 258 4.34 14.38 8.54
CA LEU A 258 3.66 13.12 8.88
C LEU A 258 4.43 11.87 8.41
N LYS A 259 5.21 11.99 7.33
CA LYS A 259 6.17 10.96 6.86
C LYS A 259 7.39 10.77 7.77
N CYS A 260 7.78 11.79 8.54
CA CYS A 260 8.95 11.70 9.41
C CYS A 260 8.62 11.15 10.81
N VAL A 261 7.34 11.00 11.18
CA VAL A 261 6.89 10.56 12.53
C VAL A 261 7.09 9.06 12.69
N ASN A 262 7.72 8.64 13.80
CA ASN A 262 7.72 7.23 14.18
C ASN A 262 6.40 6.88 14.91
N TRP A 263 5.47 6.24 14.18
CA TRP A 263 4.15 5.88 14.70
C TRP A 263 4.16 4.75 15.74
N ASP A 264 5.23 3.94 15.81
CA ASP A 264 5.40 2.89 16.82
C ASP A 264 5.81 3.46 18.19
N LEU A 265 6.27 4.72 18.25
CA LEU A 265 6.59 5.43 19.48
C LEU A 265 5.36 6.25 19.95
N PRO A 266 4.65 5.85 21.02
CA PRO A 266 3.40 6.51 21.43
C PRO A 266 3.57 7.99 21.79
N GLN A 267 4.79 8.39 22.18
CA GLN A 267 5.14 9.77 22.52
C GLN A 267 5.26 10.65 21.26
N GLU A 268 5.93 10.18 20.20
CA GLU A 268 6.01 10.91 18.93
C GLU A 268 4.63 10.98 18.26
N ALA A 269 3.92 9.84 18.21
CA ALA A 269 2.55 9.77 17.68
C ALA A 269 1.62 10.77 18.40
N LYS A 270 1.64 10.83 19.74
CA LYS A 270 0.83 11.80 20.50
C LYS A 270 1.18 13.25 20.14
N GLN A 271 2.46 13.60 20.09
CA GLN A 271 2.89 14.96 19.75
C GLN A 271 2.53 15.34 18.31
N ALA A 272 2.63 14.41 17.36
CA ALA A 272 2.23 14.62 15.98
C ALA A 272 0.73 14.87 15.84
N LEU A 273 -0.11 14.14 16.59
CA LEU A 273 -1.56 14.35 16.60
C LEU A 273 -1.97 15.67 17.28
N GLU A 274 -1.27 16.09 18.34
CA GLU A 274 -1.47 17.41 18.95
C GLU A 274 -1.07 18.56 18.01
N LEU A 275 -0.04 18.36 17.18
CA LEU A 275 0.39 19.32 16.16
C LEU A 275 -0.54 19.34 14.94
N LEU A 276 -1.10 18.20 14.53
CA LEU A 276 -2.05 18.09 13.42
C LEU A 276 -3.27 19.00 13.62
N GLY A 277 -3.79 19.08 14.85
CA GLY A 277 -4.90 19.97 15.22
C GLY A 277 -4.53 21.47 15.30
N LYS A 278 -3.24 21.82 15.23
CA LYS A 278 -2.72 23.20 15.22
C LYS A 278 -2.14 23.61 13.86
N TRP A 279 -1.96 22.66 12.94
CA TRP A 279 -1.34 22.90 11.64
C TRP A 279 -2.25 23.76 10.76
N LYS A 280 -1.65 24.68 9.98
CA LYS A 280 -2.39 25.44 8.97
C LYS A 280 -3.15 24.45 8.06
N PRO A 281 -4.48 24.56 7.90
CA PRO A 281 -5.22 23.58 7.13
C PRO A 281 -4.73 23.47 5.68
N MET A 282 -4.50 22.25 5.21
CA MET A 282 -3.98 21.98 3.85
C MET A 282 -5.06 22.03 2.77
N ASP A 283 -4.67 22.17 1.51
CA ASP A 283 -5.59 22.14 0.37
C ASP A 283 -6.26 20.77 0.20
N VAL A 284 -7.38 20.73 -0.53
CA VAL A 284 -8.19 19.52 -0.72
C VAL A 284 -7.39 18.47 -1.50
N GLU A 285 -6.69 18.92 -2.53
CA GLU A 285 -5.87 18.12 -3.43
C GLU A 285 -4.67 17.49 -2.69
N ASP A 286 -3.97 18.28 -1.86
CA ASP A 286 -2.87 17.78 -1.02
C ASP A 286 -3.35 16.75 0.02
N SER A 287 -4.61 16.85 0.48
CA SER A 287 -5.19 15.88 1.43
C SER A 287 -5.38 14.47 0.84
N LEU A 288 -5.42 14.33 -0.49
CA LEU A 288 -5.47 13.02 -1.16
C LEU A 288 -4.19 12.19 -0.87
N GLU A 289 -3.04 12.84 -0.67
CA GLU A 289 -1.78 12.16 -0.33
C GLU A 289 -1.92 11.37 0.99
N LEU A 290 -2.64 11.94 1.97
CA LEU A 290 -2.88 11.38 3.30
C LEU A 290 -3.83 10.16 3.30
N LEU A 291 -4.44 9.82 2.17
CA LEU A 291 -5.25 8.61 2.00
C LEU A 291 -4.47 7.46 1.32
N SER A 292 -3.23 7.70 0.89
CA SER A 292 -2.36 6.66 0.34
C SER A 292 -1.91 5.62 1.39
N SER A 293 -1.31 4.53 0.92
CA SER A 293 -0.78 3.44 1.75
C SER A 293 0.28 3.84 2.79
N HIS A 294 0.92 5.01 2.61
CA HIS A 294 1.94 5.52 3.54
C HIS A 294 1.34 6.02 4.86
N TYR A 295 0.04 6.31 4.90
CA TYR A 295 -0.64 6.91 6.06
C TYR A 295 -1.74 5.97 6.56
N THR A 296 -1.39 5.15 7.54
CA THR A 296 -2.28 4.17 8.18
C THR A 296 -2.95 4.68 9.45
N ASN A 297 -2.47 5.78 10.03
CA ASN A 297 -3.01 6.31 11.29
C ASN A 297 -4.46 6.83 11.11
N PRO A 298 -5.45 6.30 11.85
CA PRO A 298 -6.86 6.68 11.64
C PRO A 298 -7.15 8.17 11.83
N THR A 299 -6.45 8.86 12.74
CA THR A 299 -6.67 10.29 12.98
C THR A 299 -6.15 11.14 11.83
N VAL A 300 -5.03 10.76 11.21
CA VAL A 300 -4.51 11.41 9.99
C VAL A 300 -5.48 11.23 8.83
N ARG A 301 -6.03 10.02 8.65
CA ARG A 301 -7.02 9.74 7.60
C ARG A 301 -8.34 10.47 7.82
N ARG A 302 -8.84 10.55 9.06
CA ARG A 302 -10.02 11.36 9.43
C ARG A 302 -9.80 12.86 9.20
N TYR A 303 -8.59 13.38 9.46
CA TYR A 303 -8.24 14.75 9.10
C TYR A 303 -8.33 14.96 7.57
N ALA A 304 -7.80 14.03 6.77
CA ALA A 304 -7.92 14.08 5.31
C ALA A 304 -9.40 14.07 4.85
N VAL A 305 -10.24 13.21 5.43
CA VAL A 305 -11.70 13.21 5.18
C VAL A 305 -12.36 14.53 5.58
N ALA A 306 -11.93 15.18 6.67
CA ALA A 306 -12.42 16.50 7.06
C ALA A 306 -11.99 17.61 6.08
N ARG A 307 -10.83 17.49 5.41
CA ARG A 307 -10.44 18.37 4.29
C ARG A 307 -11.30 18.08 3.05
N LEU A 308 -11.44 16.82 2.63
CA LEU A 308 -12.30 16.40 1.52
C LEU A 308 -13.77 16.83 1.67
N ARG A 309 -14.26 17.00 2.90
CA ARG A 309 -15.62 17.53 3.16
C ARG A 309 -15.83 18.95 2.59
N GLN A 310 -14.78 19.72 2.34
CA GLN A 310 -14.85 21.06 1.71
C GLN A 310 -14.89 21.02 0.18
N ALA A 311 -14.56 19.88 -0.46
CA ALA A 311 -14.69 19.73 -1.91
C ALA A 311 -16.16 19.85 -2.35
N ASP A 312 -16.41 20.44 -3.52
CA ASP A 312 -17.72 20.29 -4.15
C ASP A 312 -17.89 18.86 -4.71
N ASP A 313 -19.07 18.57 -5.28
CA ASP A 313 -19.34 17.23 -5.83
C ASP A 313 -18.65 17.01 -7.20
N GLU A 314 -18.24 18.06 -7.92
CA GLU A 314 -17.58 17.95 -9.22
C GLU A 314 -16.10 17.59 -9.07
N ASP A 315 -15.38 18.26 -8.17
CA ASP A 315 -14.02 17.91 -7.78
C ASP A 315 -14.00 16.52 -7.11
N LEU A 316 -14.99 16.20 -6.27
CA LEU A 316 -15.09 14.87 -5.67
C LEU A 316 -15.27 13.77 -6.73
N LEU A 317 -16.04 14.03 -7.80
CA LEU A 317 -16.17 13.12 -8.94
C LEU A 317 -14.83 12.90 -9.66
N MET A 318 -13.99 13.93 -9.78
CA MET A 318 -12.67 13.80 -10.42
C MET A 318 -11.70 12.88 -9.69
N TYR A 319 -11.86 12.71 -8.37
CA TYR A 319 -11.00 11.84 -7.55
C TYR A 319 -11.71 10.58 -7.04
N LEU A 320 -12.99 10.38 -7.36
CA LEU A 320 -13.83 9.32 -6.80
C LEU A 320 -13.25 7.91 -7.04
N LEU A 321 -12.64 7.66 -8.21
CA LEU A 321 -12.01 6.37 -8.49
C LEU A 321 -10.86 6.11 -7.50
N GLN A 322 -9.98 7.09 -7.29
CA GLN A 322 -8.85 7.04 -6.37
C GLN A 322 -9.32 6.90 -4.92
N LEU A 323 -10.41 7.58 -4.54
CA LEU A 323 -11.02 7.44 -3.20
C LEU A 323 -11.62 6.06 -2.95
N VAL A 324 -12.26 5.44 -3.95
CA VAL A 324 -12.73 4.05 -3.88
C VAL A 324 -11.55 3.07 -3.76
N GLN A 325 -10.42 3.33 -4.41
CA GLN A 325 -9.20 2.54 -4.25
C GLN A 325 -8.53 2.76 -2.88
N ALA A 326 -8.59 3.97 -2.32
CA ALA A 326 -8.01 4.29 -1.01
C ALA A 326 -8.68 3.56 0.16
N LEU A 327 -9.90 3.03 -0.02
CA LEU A 327 -10.57 2.14 0.93
C LEU A 327 -9.76 0.86 1.24
N LYS A 328 -8.85 0.44 0.33
CA LYS A 328 -7.92 -0.69 0.55
C LYS A 328 -6.91 -0.43 1.68
N TYR A 329 -6.74 0.82 2.09
CA TYR A 329 -5.78 1.26 3.12
C TYR A 329 -6.46 1.77 4.41
N GLU A 330 -7.80 1.68 4.48
CA GLU A 330 -8.56 1.94 5.71
C GLU A 330 -8.51 0.76 6.68
N ASN A 331 -8.89 1.01 7.94
CA ASN A 331 -9.14 -0.06 8.88
C ASN A 331 -10.42 -0.84 8.51
N PHE A 332 -10.28 -2.12 8.16
CA PHE A 332 -11.40 -2.95 7.72
C PHE A 332 -12.43 -3.22 8.83
N ASP A 333 -12.02 -3.20 10.11
CA ASP A 333 -12.95 -3.35 11.24
C ASP A 333 -13.81 -2.09 11.41
N ASP A 334 -13.24 -0.89 11.22
CA ASP A 334 -14.00 0.38 11.21
C ASP A 334 -15.00 0.39 10.04
N ILE A 335 -14.59 -0.09 8.86
CA ILE A 335 -15.50 -0.26 7.70
C ILE A 335 -16.62 -1.26 8.01
N LYS A 336 -16.31 -2.41 8.62
CA LYS A 336 -17.23 -3.52 8.85
C LYS A 336 -18.27 -3.21 9.92
N ASN A 337 -17.84 -2.64 11.03
CA ASN A 337 -18.74 -2.25 12.12
C ASN A 337 -19.61 -1.06 11.71
N GLY A 338 -19.01 -0.09 11.01
CA GLY A 338 -19.62 1.19 10.71
C GLY A 338 -19.77 2.05 11.97
N LEU A 339 -19.57 3.36 11.82
CA LEU A 339 -19.91 4.30 12.87
C LEU A 339 -21.43 4.34 13.03
N GLU A 340 -21.95 3.62 14.02
CA GLU A 340 -23.33 3.77 14.49
C GLU A 340 -23.57 5.25 14.85
N PRO A 341 -24.62 5.89 14.32
CA PRO A 341 -24.92 7.28 14.67
C PRO A 341 -25.16 7.37 16.18
N THR A 342 -24.40 8.25 16.85
CA THR A 342 -24.47 8.42 18.30
C THR A 342 -25.89 8.80 18.72
N LYS A 343 -26.52 7.95 19.53
CA LYS A 343 -27.88 8.17 20.04
C LYS A 343 -27.91 9.33 21.05
N LYS A 344 -27.94 10.56 20.54
CA LYS A 344 -28.21 11.78 21.34
C LYS A 344 -29.40 12.61 20.84
N ASP A 345 -29.79 12.51 19.57
CA ASP A 345 -30.89 13.32 19.00
C ASP A 345 -32.26 12.64 19.00
N SER A 346 -32.53 11.73 19.94
CA SER A 346 -33.85 11.06 20.05
C SER A 346 -34.14 10.55 21.47
N GLN A 347 -34.21 11.46 22.44
CA GLN A 347 -34.85 11.16 23.73
C GLN A 347 -36.17 11.92 23.84
N GLY A 348 -37.24 11.29 23.34
CA GLY A 348 -38.51 11.97 23.11
C GLY A 348 -39.71 11.08 22.76
N SER A 349 -39.82 9.88 23.35
CA SER A 349 -41.11 9.17 23.42
C SER A 349 -41.14 8.08 24.49
N VAL A 350 -42.15 8.15 25.34
CA VAL A 350 -42.52 7.21 26.41
C VAL A 350 -42.78 5.80 25.88
N SER A 351 -42.43 4.78 26.66
CA SER A 351 -43.12 3.49 26.63
C SER A 351 -43.16 2.84 28.02
N GLU A 352 -44.38 2.55 28.47
CA GLU A 352 -44.67 1.81 29.70
C GLU A 352 -44.31 0.32 29.54
N SER A 353 -43.95 -0.36 30.62
CA SER A 353 -43.93 -1.83 30.66
C SER A 353 -44.58 -2.36 31.94
N VAL A 354 -45.60 -3.21 31.73
CA VAL A 354 -46.47 -3.76 32.78
C VAL A 354 -45.77 -4.88 33.56
N SER A 355 -46.12 -4.98 34.84
CA SER A 355 -45.55 -5.86 35.86
C SER A 355 -46.01 -7.32 35.84
N ASN A 356 -45.07 -8.25 36.06
CA ASN A 356 -45.16 -9.46 36.93
C ASN A 356 -43.90 -10.33 36.72
N SER A 357 -43.36 -11.12 37.66
CA SER A 357 -43.59 -11.30 39.12
C SER A 357 -42.55 -12.31 39.65
N GLY A 358 -42.01 -12.17 40.88
CA GLY A 358 -41.28 -13.28 41.53
C GLY A 358 -40.17 -12.94 42.54
N MET A 359 -40.58 -12.81 43.81
CA MET A 359 -39.88 -13.11 45.09
C MET A 359 -38.58 -13.97 45.02
N ASN A 360 -37.54 -13.81 45.86
CA ASN A 360 -37.30 -13.15 47.17
C ASN A 360 -35.95 -12.35 47.12
N SER A 361 -35.28 -11.79 48.15
CA SER A 361 -35.27 -11.97 49.63
C SER A 361 -35.03 -10.64 50.40
N ALA A 362 -34.26 -10.65 51.50
CA ALA A 362 -34.16 -9.57 52.50
C ALA A 362 -32.72 -9.25 52.99
N GLU A 363 -32.65 -8.26 53.89
CA GLU A 363 -31.55 -7.75 54.77
C GLU A 363 -30.84 -6.46 54.26
N ILE A 364 -31.06 -5.25 54.83
CA ILE A 364 -30.67 -4.69 56.18
C ILE A 364 -29.13 -4.47 56.21
N ASP A 365 -28.52 -3.29 56.49
CA ASP A 365 -28.88 -2.20 57.42
C ASP A 365 -28.28 -0.79 57.06
N SER A 366 -28.81 0.26 57.70
CA SER A 366 -28.21 1.50 58.30
C SER A 366 -26.73 1.94 58.03
N SER A 367 -26.30 3.22 58.12
CA SER A 367 -26.95 4.54 58.38
C SER A 367 -25.93 5.72 58.42
N GLN A 368 -26.38 6.99 58.20
CA GLN A 368 -25.97 8.24 58.92
C GLN A 368 -24.52 8.85 58.76
N ILE A 369 -24.21 10.18 58.84
CA ILE A 369 -24.97 11.47 58.86
C ILE A 369 -24.07 12.77 58.74
N ILE A 370 -24.61 13.91 58.21
CA ILE A 370 -24.32 15.39 58.45
C ILE A 370 -22.87 15.95 58.25
N THR A 371 -22.59 17.01 57.45
CA THR A 371 -22.79 18.48 57.71
C THR A 371 -22.90 19.39 56.46
N SER A 372 -23.49 20.58 56.62
CA SER A 372 -23.75 21.68 55.64
C SER A 372 -23.21 23.04 56.19
N PRO A 373 -23.48 24.30 55.70
CA PRO A 373 -24.37 24.82 54.62
C PRO A 373 -23.84 26.02 53.74
N LEU A 374 -24.76 26.66 52.96
CA LEU A 374 -24.62 27.82 52.04
C LEU A 374 -24.36 29.22 52.71
N PRO A 375 -23.97 30.29 51.96
CA PRO A 375 -24.93 31.29 51.39
C PRO A 375 -24.57 31.90 49.99
N PRO A 376 -25.46 32.73 49.36
CA PRO A 376 -25.38 33.12 47.92
C PRO A 376 -25.31 34.66 47.64
N VAL A 377 -25.45 35.06 46.36
CA VAL A 377 -26.16 36.27 45.80
C VAL A 377 -25.40 37.13 44.75
N SER A 378 -26.15 37.54 43.72
CA SER A 378 -26.01 38.69 42.77
C SER A 378 -25.15 38.59 41.50
N SER A 379 -25.80 38.99 40.40
CA SER A 379 -25.30 39.27 39.04
C SER A 379 -25.13 40.79 38.82
N PRO A 380 -24.57 41.25 37.67
CA PRO A 380 -25.46 41.65 36.56
C PRO A 380 -24.91 41.30 35.16
N SER A 381 -25.58 41.80 34.11
CA SER A 381 -25.62 41.23 32.75
C SER A 381 -24.78 41.93 31.66
N SER A 382 -24.60 41.18 30.56
CA SER A 382 -24.54 41.62 29.16
C SER A 382 -23.40 42.52 28.65
N ALA A 383 -22.51 41.92 27.83
CA ALA A 383 -22.00 42.54 26.60
C ALA A 383 -21.62 41.43 25.58
N SER A 384 -21.96 41.63 24.31
CA SER A 384 -21.82 40.63 23.23
C SER A 384 -20.40 40.47 22.71
N LYS A 385 -19.92 39.22 22.56
CA LYS A 385 -18.95 38.84 21.51
C LYS A 385 -19.31 37.51 20.85
N THR A 386 -19.07 37.47 19.55
CA THR A 386 -19.44 36.45 18.57
C THR A 386 -18.72 35.11 18.74
N LYS A 387 -19.52 34.04 18.91
CA LYS A 387 -19.51 32.80 18.11
C LYS A 387 -18.14 32.32 17.55
N GLU A 388 -17.38 31.59 18.37
CA GLU A 388 -16.28 30.70 17.94
C GLU A 388 -16.24 29.46 18.86
N SER A 389 -17.01 28.41 18.53
CA SER A 389 -16.93 27.09 19.19
C SER A 389 -17.74 26.02 18.42
N SER A 390 -17.23 25.54 17.29
CA SER A 390 -17.86 24.42 16.53
C SER A 390 -16.89 23.50 15.78
N ASP A 391 -15.58 23.65 15.96
CA ASP A 391 -14.59 22.85 15.21
C ASP A 391 -14.16 21.55 15.91
N GLY A 392 -14.52 21.37 17.18
CA GLY A 392 -14.12 20.21 17.99
C GLY A 392 -14.83 18.89 17.67
N GLU A 393 -16.02 18.91 17.07
CA GLU A 393 -16.82 17.72 16.77
C GLU A 393 -16.57 17.15 15.35
N ASN A 394 -15.71 17.79 14.54
CA ASN A 394 -15.68 17.56 13.09
C ASN A 394 -14.82 16.39 12.60
N LEU A 395 -14.09 15.70 13.49
CA LEU A 395 -13.06 14.69 13.17
C LEU A 395 -13.54 13.22 13.16
N GLU A 396 -14.84 12.94 13.29
CA GLU A 396 -15.29 11.58 13.63
C GLU A 396 -15.51 10.60 12.45
N GLN A 397 -15.56 11.07 11.19
CA GLN A 397 -16.03 10.26 10.06
C GLN A 397 -14.90 9.55 9.28
N ASP A 398 -15.02 8.25 9.03
CA ASP A 398 -14.15 7.49 8.12
C ASP A 398 -14.50 7.72 6.63
N LEU A 399 -13.57 7.35 5.74
CA LEU A 399 -13.71 7.56 4.29
C LEU A 399 -14.91 6.83 3.68
N CYS A 400 -15.21 5.59 4.11
CA CYS A 400 -16.35 4.83 3.61
C CYS A 400 -17.67 5.52 4.00
N THR A 401 -17.80 5.93 5.27
CA THR A 401 -18.98 6.65 5.76
C THR A 401 -19.14 8.02 5.08
N PHE A 402 -18.04 8.72 4.77
CA PHE A 402 -18.06 9.97 4.01
C PHE A 402 -18.57 9.78 2.57
N LEU A 403 -17.98 8.85 1.82
CA LEU A 403 -18.37 8.56 0.43
C LEU A 403 -19.84 8.13 0.33
N ILE A 404 -20.30 7.24 1.23
CA ILE A 404 -21.71 6.84 1.30
C ILE A 404 -22.62 8.03 1.63
N SER A 405 -22.23 8.90 2.57
CA SER A 405 -23.04 10.06 2.96
C SER A 405 -23.17 11.10 1.84
N ARG A 406 -22.10 11.34 1.07
CA ARG A 406 -22.12 12.19 -0.14
C ARG A 406 -22.96 11.56 -1.26
N ALA A 407 -22.74 10.28 -1.56
CA ALA A 407 -23.51 9.56 -2.56
C ALA A 407 -25.03 9.56 -2.29
N CYS A 408 -25.46 9.37 -1.04
CA CYS A 408 -26.89 9.46 -0.69
C CYS A 408 -27.52 10.84 -0.95
N LYS A 409 -26.73 11.90 -1.17
CA LYS A 409 -27.23 13.26 -1.48
C LYS A 409 -27.17 13.61 -2.96
N ASN A 410 -26.40 12.87 -3.76
CA ASN A 410 -26.13 13.17 -5.17
C ASN A 410 -26.18 11.89 -6.02
N SER A 411 -27.16 11.82 -6.93
CA SER A 411 -27.40 10.66 -7.80
C SER A 411 -26.23 10.33 -8.73
N THR A 412 -25.47 11.33 -9.17
CA THR A 412 -24.30 11.15 -10.04
C THR A 412 -23.16 10.49 -9.27
N LEU A 413 -22.86 10.98 -8.06
CA LEU A 413 -21.91 10.34 -7.15
C LEU A 413 -22.34 8.91 -6.78
N ALA A 414 -23.63 8.69 -6.52
CA ALA A 414 -24.15 7.35 -6.22
C ALA A 414 -24.01 6.36 -7.38
N ASN A 415 -24.26 6.79 -8.62
CA ASN A 415 -24.06 5.97 -9.81
C ASN A 415 -22.60 5.53 -9.93
N TYR A 416 -21.65 6.48 -9.93
CA TYR A 416 -20.25 6.12 -10.10
C TYR A 416 -19.70 5.33 -8.90
N LEU A 417 -20.10 5.66 -7.66
CA LEU A 417 -19.73 4.87 -6.47
C LEU A 417 -20.24 3.42 -6.57
N TYR A 418 -21.48 3.22 -7.04
CA TYR A 418 -22.03 1.89 -7.27
C TYR A 418 -21.18 1.08 -8.25
N TRP A 419 -20.93 1.63 -9.43
CA TRP A 419 -20.19 0.95 -10.50
C TRP A 419 -18.71 0.73 -10.14
N TYR A 420 -18.05 1.67 -9.44
CA TYR A 420 -16.65 1.51 -9.05
C TYR A 420 -16.49 0.45 -7.95
N VAL A 421 -17.42 0.35 -7.01
CA VAL A 421 -17.38 -0.67 -5.95
C VAL A 421 -17.79 -2.05 -6.48
N ILE A 422 -18.79 -2.16 -7.35
CA ILE A 422 -19.27 -3.49 -7.81
C ILE A 422 -18.23 -4.23 -8.67
N VAL A 423 -17.41 -3.52 -9.45
CA VAL A 423 -16.28 -4.08 -10.19
C VAL A 423 -15.20 -4.66 -9.26
N GLU A 424 -15.05 -4.13 -8.05
CA GLU A 424 -14.13 -4.68 -7.04
C GLU A 424 -14.73 -5.89 -6.29
N CYS A 425 -16.06 -6.07 -6.36
CA CYS A 425 -16.81 -7.19 -5.76
C CYS A 425 -16.88 -8.45 -6.64
N GLU A 426 -16.31 -8.48 -7.86
CA GLU A 426 -16.38 -9.67 -8.73
C GLU A 426 -15.41 -10.80 -8.33
N ASP A 427 -15.92 -12.04 -8.35
CA ASP A 427 -15.19 -13.24 -7.90
C ASP A 427 -14.12 -13.78 -8.89
N GLN A 428 -14.21 -13.44 -10.18
CA GLN A 428 -13.57 -14.27 -11.22
C GLN A 428 -12.04 -14.09 -11.36
N ASP A 429 -11.46 -13.04 -10.78
CA ASP A 429 -10.01 -12.78 -10.78
C ASP A 429 -9.37 -12.98 -9.38
N THR A 430 -10.06 -13.69 -8.48
CA THR A 430 -9.68 -13.85 -7.06
C THR A 430 -8.35 -14.57 -6.81
N GLN A 431 -7.72 -15.22 -7.80
CA GLN A 431 -6.40 -15.85 -7.63
C GLN A 431 -5.25 -14.84 -7.35
N GLN A 432 -5.44 -13.56 -7.67
CA GLN A 432 -4.44 -12.51 -7.42
C GLN A 432 -4.83 -11.48 -6.34
N ARG A 433 -6.04 -11.58 -5.78
CA ARG A 433 -6.57 -10.58 -4.84
C ARG A 433 -6.51 -11.10 -3.41
N ASP A 434 -6.11 -10.23 -2.48
CA ASP A 434 -6.22 -10.50 -1.04
C ASP A 434 -7.70 -10.72 -0.66
N PRO A 435 -8.07 -11.88 -0.07
CA PRO A 435 -9.44 -12.17 0.32
C PRO A 435 -10.04 -11.15 1.29
N LYS A 436 -9.23 -10.55 2.18
CA LYS A 436 -9.72 -9.56 3.14
C LYS A 436 -10.16 -8.27 2.45
N THR A 437 -9.38 -7.82 1.47
CA THR A 437 -9.68 -6.65 0.64
C THR A 437 -10.98 -6.85 -0.16
N HIS A 438 -11.22 -8.07 -0.68
CA HIS A 438 -12.48 -8.39 -1.35
C HIS A 438 -13.68 -8.41 -0.36
N GLU A 439 -13.55 -9.01 0.83
CA GLU A 439 -14.59 -8.95 1.87
C GLU A 439 -14.89 -7.49 2.28
N MET A 440 -13.87 -6.63 2.33
CA MET A 440 -14.03 -5.20 2.61
C MET A 440 -14.94 -4.52 1.57
N TYR A 441 -14.73 -4.72 0.27
CA TYR A 441 -15.61 -4.13 -0.76
C TYR A 441 -17.05 -4.67 -0.71
N LEU A 442 -17.23 -5.97 -0.42
CA LEU A 442 -18.55 -6.54 -0.18
C LEU A 442 -19.24 -5.89 1.03
N ASN A 443 -18.50 -5.58 2.10
CA ASN A 443 -19.00 -4.85 3.26
C ASN A 443 -19.34 -3.38 2.91
N VAL A 444 -18.53 -2.69 2.11
CA VAL A 444 -18.82 -1.32 1.59
C VAL A 444 -20.11 -1.32 0.78
N MET A 445 -20.26 -2.23 -0.19
CA MET A 445 -21.48 -2.35 -1.00
C MET A 445 -22.71 -2.67 -0.15
N ARG A 446 -22.57 -3.55 0.87
CA ARG A 446 -23.65 -3.84 1.82
C ARG A 446 -24.05 -2.59 2.61
N ARG A 447 -23.09 -1.83 3.14
CA ARG A 447 -23.34 -0.58 3.86
C ARG A 447 -24.00 0.48 2.97
N PHE A 448 -23.54 0.62 1.73
CA PHE A 448 -24.13 1.53 0.76
C PHE A 448 -25.60 1.15 0.44
N SER A 449 -25.88 -0.11 0.13
CA SER A 449 -27.25 -0.59 -0.11
C SER A 449 -28.17 -0.45 1.11
N GLN A 450 -27.64 -0.60 2.33
CA GLN A 450 -28.37 -0.36 3.57
C GLN A 450 -28.64 1.12 3.82
N ALA A 451 -27.67 2.01 3.59
CA ALA A 451 -27.87 3.45 3.68
C ALA A 451 -28.92 3.93 2.66
N LEU A 452 -28.86 3.41 1.43
CA LEU A 452 -29.86 3.69 0.40
C LEU A 452 -31.26 3.15 0.76
N LEU A 453 -31.36 2.04 1.50
CA LEU A 453 -32.64 1.48 1.96
C LEU A 453 -33.24 2.26 3.14
N LYS A 454 -32.40 2.69 4.09
CA LYS A 454 -32.81 3.46 5.29
C LYS A 454 -33.06 4.94 5.01
N GLY A 455 -32.54 5.47 3.90
CA GLY A 455 -32.73 6.86 3.48
C GLY A 455 -34.18 7.23 3.16
N ASP A 456 -34.39 8.49 2.76
CA ASP A 456 -35.72 9.04 2.44
C ASP A 456 -36.33 8.47 1.14
N LYS A 457 -37.45 9.04 0.68
CA LYS A 457 -38.12 8.57 -0.55
C LYS A 457 -37.22 8.72 -1.79
N SER A 458 -36.51 9.83 -1.93
CA SER A 458 -35.57 10.12 -3.03
C SER A 458 -34.42 9.10 -3.06
N VAL A 459 -33.82 8.86 -1.90
CA VAL A 459 -32.71 7.91 -1.74
C VAL A 459 -33.16 6.46 -2.03
N ARG A 460 -34.37 6.07 -1.63
CA ARG A 460 -34.94 4.76 -1.98
C ARG A 460 -35.27 4.64 -3.47
N VAL A 461 -35.70 5.72 -4.14
CA VAL A 461 -35.88 5.74 -5.60
C VAL A 461 -34.54 5.57 -6.32
N MET A 462 -33.49 6.26 -5.86
CA MET A 462 -32.12 6.10 -6.36
C MET A 462 -31.65 4.64 -6.26
N ARG A 463 -31.95 3.96 -5.15
CA ARG A 463 -31.68 2.52 -4.98
C ARG A 463 -32.36 1.64 -6.03
N SER A 464 -33.64 1.90 -6.33
CA SER A 464 -34.36 1.15 -7.38
C SER A 464 -33.81 1.43 -8.78
N LEU A 465 -33.39 2.67 -9.07
CA LEU A 465 -32.77 3.01 -10.36
C LEU A 465 -31.43 2.30 -10.56
N LEU A 466 -30.57 2.23 -9.53
CA LEU A 466 -29.31 1.47 -9.59
C LEU A 466 -29.56 -0.04 -9.81
N ALA A 467 -30.57 -0.61 -9.13
CA ALA A 467 -30.94 -2.02 -9.35
C ALA A 467 -31.52 -2.29 -10.75
N ALA A 468 -32.26 -1.33 -11.31
CA ALA A 468 -32.76 -1.39 -12.68
C ALA A 468 -31.62 -1.26 -13.70
N GLN A 469 -30.64 -0.36 -13.48
CA GLN A 469 -29.42 -0.27 -14.28
C GLN A 469 -28.61 -1.58 -14.26
N GLN A 470 -28.39 -2.19 -13.09
CA GLN A 470 -27.71 -3.48 -12.98
C GLN A 470 -28.43 -4.55 -13.80
N THR A 471 -29.75 -4.67 -13.61
CA THR A 471 -30.61 -5.60 -14.37
C THR A 471 -30.52 -5.37 -15.89
N PHE A 472 -30.45 -4.10 -16.32
CA PHE A 472 -30.29 -3.72 -17.72
C PHE A 472 -28.93 -4.14 -18.28
N VAL A 473 -27.84 -3.89 -17.54
CA VAL A 473 -26.49 -4.31 -17.93
C VAL A 473 -26.38 -5.84 -17.99
N ASP A 474 -26.93 -6.56 -17.00
CA ASP A 474 -26.95 -8.02 -17.00
C ASP A 474 -27.65 -8.58 -18.24
N ARG A 475 -28.82 -8.04 -18.61
CA ARG A 475 -29.55 -8.41 -19.84
C ARG A 475 -28.73 -8.13 -21.10
N LEU A 476 -28.07 -6.98 -21.19
CA LEU A 476 -27.21 -6.62 -22.31
C LEU A 476 -26.00 -7.56 -22.43
N VAL A 477 -25.40 -7.97 -21.32
CA VAL A 477 -24.33 -8.98 -21.27
C VAL A 477 -24.81 -10.35 -21.74
N HIS A 478 -26.00 -10.79 -21.31
CA HIS A 478 -26.61 -12.04 -21.79
C HIS A 478 -26.88 -12.01 -23.30
N LEU A 479 -27.35 -10.87 -23.82
CA LEU A 479 -27.54 -10.65 -25.25
C LEU A 479 -26.20 -10.73 -26.00
N MET A 480 -25.17 -10.02 -25.56
CA MET A 480 -23.85 -10.05 -26.21
C MET A 480 -23.22 -11.45 -26.19
N LYS A 481 -23.37 -12.21 -25.09
CA LYS A 481 -22.97 -13.63 -25.01
C LYS A 481 -23.77 -14.51 -25.99
N ALA A 482 -25.00 -14.16 -26.34
CA ALA A 482 -25.76 -14.87 -27.39
C ALA A 482 -25.27 -14.51 -28.80
N VAL A 483 -25.00 -13.22 -29.08
CA VAL A 483 -24.45 -12.74 -30.36
C VAL A 483 -23.03 -13.26 -30.62
N GLN A 484 -22.18 -13.35 -29.59
CA GLN A 484 -20.84 -13.94 -29.70
C GLN A 484 -20.90 -15.43 -30.06
N ARG A 485 -21.84 -16.19 -29.48
CA ARG A 485 -22.09 -17.62 -29.79
C ARG A 485 -22.69 -17.88 -31.19
N GLU A 486 -23.33 -16.89 -31.81
CA GLU A 486 -23.91 -17.03 -33.15
C GLU A 486 -22.82 -17.34 -34.19
N SER A 487 -22.97 -18.42 -34.95
CA SER A 487 -21.99 -18.81 -35.98
C SER A 487 -22.26 -18.10 -37.31
N GLY A 488 -21.21 -17.60 -37.96
CA GLY A 488 -21.29 -16.94 -39.26
C GLY A 488 -20.55 -15.60 -39.31
N ASN A 489 -20.73 -14.88 -40.42
CA ASN A 489 -20.10 -13.59 -40.67
C ASN A 489 -20.71 -12.45 -39.82
N ARG A 490 -20.03 -11.30 -39.80
CA ARG A 490 -20.48 -10.10 -39.07
C ARG A 490 -21.90 -9.64 -39.46
N LYS A 491 -22.33 -9.86 -40.71
CA LYS A 491 -23.69 -9.51 -41.16
C LYS A 491 -24.74 -10.34 -40.40
N LYS A 492 -24.58 -11.66 -40.35
CA LYS A 492 -25.47 -12.55 -39.60
C LYS A 492 -25.46 -12.26 -38.09
N LYS A 493 -24.29 -11.88 -37.53
CA LYS A 493 -24.19 -11.44 -36.13
C LYS A 493 -24.89 -10.09 -35.88
N ASN A 494 -24.86 -9.15 -36.82
CA ASN A 494 -25.66 -7.91 -36.75
C ASN A 494 -27.16 -8.24 -36.80
N GLU A 495 -27.60 -9.02 -37.79
CA GLU A 495 -29.01 -9.45 -37.91
C GLU A 495 -29.50 -10.13 -36.60
N ARG A 496 -28.64 -10.94 -35.97
CA ARG A 496 -28.91 -11.55 -34.66
C ARG A 496 -28.97 -10.56 -33.50
N LEU A 497 -28.07 -9.57 -33.45
CA LEU A 497 -28.07 -8.49 -32.46
C LEU A 497 -29.37 -7.69 -32.53
N GLN A 498 -29.76 -7.24 -33.73
CA GLN A 498 -30.97 -6.45 -33.95
C GLN A 498 -32.24 -7.26 -33.60
N ALA A 499 -32.31 -8.52 -34.03
CA ALA A 499 -33.44 -9.40 -33.69
C ALA A 499 -33.57 -9.69 -32.19
N LEU A 500 -32.45 -9.81 -31.45
CA LEU A 500 -32.48 -10.01 -29.99
C LEU A 500 -32.82 -8.72 -29.23
N LEU A 501 -32.44 -7.55 -29.74
CA LEU A 501 -32.81 -6.26 -29.15
C LEU A 501 -34.31 -5.96 -29.31
N GLY A 502 -34.90 -6.37 -30.43
CA GLY A 502 -36.36 -6.26 -30.67
C GLY A 502 -37.22 -7.29 -29.92
N ASP A 503 -36.63 -8.35 -29.36
CA ASP A 503 -37.35 -9.36 -28.54
C ASP A 503 -37.60 -8.83 -27.12
N ASN A 504 -38.60 -7.97 -26.97
CA ASN A 504 -38.99 -7.41 -25.67
C ASN A 504 -39.62 -8.45 -24.72
N GLU A 505 -40.05 -9.62 -25.18
CA GLU A 505 -40.54 -10.69 -24.29
C GLU A 505 -39.41 -11.34 -23.50
N LYS A 506 -38.23 -11.53 -24.12
CA LYS A 506 -37.10 -12.23 -23.49
C LYS A 506 -36.01 -11.29 -22.97
N MET A 507 -35.72 -10.22 -23.69
CA MET A 507 -34.61 -9.32 -23.35
C MET A 507 -35.09 -8.07 -22.65
N ASN A 508 -36.21 -7.48 -23.07
CA ASN A 508 -36.75 -6.23 -22.51
C ASN A 508 -35.63 -5.17 -22.36
N LEU A 509 -35.13 -4.74 -23.52
CA LEU A 509 -34.02 -3.79 -23.70
C LEU A 509 -34.36 -2.62 -24.65
N SER A 510 -35.40 -2.74 -25.50
CA SER A 510 -35.77 -1.68 -26.44
C SER A 510 -36.83 -0.71 -25.91
N ASP A 511 -37.67 -1.15 -24.95
CA ASP A 511 -38.64 -0.30 -24.24
C ASP A 511 -38.63 -0.67 -22.74
N VAL A 512 -37.77 0.01 -22.00
CA VAL A 512 -37.59 -0.13 -20.54
C VAL A 512 -38.17 1.07 -19.80
N GLU A 513 -38.50 0.87 -18.52
CA GLU A 513 -38.80 1.99 -17.62
C GLU A 513 -37.60 2.96 -17.57
N LEU A 514 -37.89 4.26 -17.41
CA LEU A 514 -36.92 5.33 -17.56
C LEU A 514 -35.79 5.24 -16.51
N ILE A 515 -34.59 4.88 -16.95
CA ILE A 515 -33.40 4.78 -16.10
C ILE A 515 -32.33 5.81 -16.52
N PRO A 516 -31.50 6.32 -15.57
CA PRO A 516 -30.27 7.02 -15.92
C PRO A 516 -29.31 6.08 -16.67
N LEU A 517 -28.60 6.57 -17.68
CA LEU A 517 -27.54 5.81 -18.35
C LEU A 517 -26.35 5.62 -17.39
N PRO A 518 -25.83 4.39 -17.18
CA PRO A 518 -24.68 4.15 -16.30
C PRO A 518 -23.47 5.03 -16.60
N LEU A 519 -23.14 5.18 -17.89
CA LEU A 519 -22.03 5.97 -18.40
C LEU A 519 -22.17 7.48 -18.12
N GLU A 520 -23.40 8.00 -18.09
CA GLU A 520 -23.69 9.42 -17.94
C GLU A 520 -25.06 9.60 -17.25
N PRO A 521 -25.08 9.76 -15.91
CA PRO A 521 -26.33 9.76 -15.13
C PRO A 521 -27.27 10.92 -15.41
N GLN A 522 -26.80 11.97 -16.08
CA GLN A 522 -27.62 13.10 -16.52
C GLN A 522 -28.52 12.73 -17.70
N VAL A 523 -28.09 11.77 -18.53
CA VAL A 523 -28.86 11.26 -19.68
C VAL A 523 -29.77 10.13 -19.22
N LYS A 524 -31.09 10.35 -19.24
CA LYS A 524 -32.08 9.29 -18.98
C LYS A 524 -32.50 8.61 -20.28
N ILE A 525 -32.64 7.29 -20.23
CA ILE A 525 -32.89 6.42 -21.38
C ILE A 525 -34.15 5.56 -21.19
N ARG A 526 -34.86 5.28 -22.29
CA ARG A 526 -36.00 4.36 -22.36
C ARG A 526 -35.70 3.05 -23.08
N GLY A 527 -34.47 2.84 -23.55
CA GLY A 527 -34.06 1.60 -24.22
C GLY A 527 -33.13 1.82 -25.41
N ILE A 528 -32.81 0.73 -26.11
CA ILE A 528 -31.93 0.71 -27.30
C ILE A 528 -32.78 0.60 -28.57
N ILE A 529 -32.43 1.37 -29.60
CA ILE A 529 -33.08 1.34 -30.92
C ILE A 529 -32.51 0.17 -31.74
N PRO A 530 -33.25 -0.94 -31.96
CA PRO A 530 -32.69 -2.18 -32.50
C PRO A 530 -32.09 -2.04 -33.89
N GLU A 531 -32.77 -1.32 -34.80
CA GLU A 531 -32.42 -1.24 -36.23
C GLU A 531 -31.10 -0.51 -36.48
N THR A 532 -30.70 0.34 -35.53
CA THR A 532 -29.47 1.13 -35.58
C THR A 532 -28.26 0.44 -34.94
N ALA A 533 -28.47 -0.67 -34.22
CA ALA A 533 -27.40 -1.37 -33.52
C ALA A 533 -26.49 -2.12 -34.52
N THR A 534 -25.17 -1.96 -34.39
CA THR A 534 -24.19 -2.63 -35.27
C THR A 534 -22.94 -3.09 -34.52
N LEU A 535 -22.25 -4.12 -35.03
CA LEU A 535 -20.97 -4.59 -34.49
C LEU A 535 -19.78 -3.98 -35.26
N PHE A 536 -18.78 -3.49 -34.54
CA PHE A 536 -17.53 -2.99 -35.12
C PHE A 536 -16.71 -4.12 -35.78
N LYS A 537 -15.82 -3.74 -36.71
CA LYS A 537 -14.84 -4.64 -37.34
C LYS A 537 -13.61 -4.81 -36.42
N SER A 538 -13.77 -5.45 -35.27
CA SER A 538 -12.68 -5.74 -34.32
C SER A 538 -12.78 -7.19 -33.82
N ALA A 539 -11.69 -7.74 -33.29
CA ALA A 539 -11.60 -9.14 -32.84
C ALA A 539 -12.69 -9.52 -31.82
N LEU A 540 -12.98 -8.63 -30.87
CA LEU A 540 -14.00 -8.84 -29.84
C LEU A 540 -15.40 -8.34 -30.24
N MET A 541 -15.53 -7.73 -31.42
CA MET A 541 -16.78 -7.23 -32.01
C MET A 541 -17.66 -6.44 -31.00
N PRO A 542 -17.19 -5.28 -30.50
CA PRO A 542 -18.01 -4.45 -29.65
C PRO A 542 -19.23 -3.91 -30.41
N ALA A 543 -20.30 -3.59 -29.68
CA ALA A 543 -21.56 -3.13 -30.24
C ALA A 543 -21.68 -1.60 -30.16
N GLN A 544 -21.95 -0.95 -31.28
CA GLN A 544 -22.49 0.40 -31.32
C GLN A 544 -24.00 0.32 -31.08
N LEU A 545 -24.48 1.03 -30.06
CA LEU A 545 -25.87 1.05 -29.62
C LEU A 545 -26.35 2.50 -29.58
N PHE A 546 -27.54 2.79 -30.10
CA PHE A 546 -28.18 4.09 -29.95
C PHE A 546 -29.29 3.98 -28.91
N PHE A 547 -29.15 4.72 -27.83
CA PHE A 547 -30.13 4.80 -26.76
C PHE A 547 -31.17 5.86 -27.08
N LYS A 548 -32.45 5.54 -26.86
CA LYS A 548 -33.56 6.48 -26.93
C LYS A 548 -33.63 7.27 -25.63
N THR A 549 -33.46 8.58 -25.69
CA THR A 549 -33.45 9.47 -24.52
C THR A 549 -34.85 9.94 -24.11
N GLU A 550 -34.98 10.54 -22.92
CA GLU A 550 -36.25 10.99 -22.35
C GLU A 550 -37.02 12.00 -23.23
N ASP A 551 -36.28 12.87 -23.90
CA ASP A 551 -36.70 13.91 -24.84
C ASP A 551 -37.02 13.39 -26.26
N GLY A 552 -36.76 12.10 -26.53
CA GLY A 552 -36.93 11.48 -27.85
C GLY A 552 -35.71 11.57 -28.76
N GLY A 553 -34.59 12.14 -28.28
CA GLY A 553 -33.30 12.12 -28.97
C GLY A 553 -32.63 10.73 -29.03
N LYS A 554 -31.37 10.71 -29.48
CA LYS A 554 -30.54 9.51 -29.59
C LYS A 554 -29.16 9.75 -28.98
N TYR A 555 -28.74 8.89 -28.07
CA TYR A 555 -27.41 8.95 -27.47
C TYR A 555 -26.57 7.72 -27.89
N PRO A 556 -25.48 7.88 -28.66
CA PRO A 556 -24.70 6.77 -29.20
C PRO A 556 -23.61 6.30 -28.23
N VAL A 557 -23.49 4.98 -28.04
CA VAL A 557 -22.58 4.35 -27.08
C VAL A 557 -21.95 3.10 -27.69
N ILE A 558 -20.70 2.84 -27.34
CA ILE A 558 -20.02 1.56 -27.59
C ILE A 558 -20.13 0.71 -26.33
N PHE A 559 -20.66 -0.51 -26.45
CA PHE A 559 -20.60 -1.53 -25.40
C PHE A 559 -19.56 -2.59 -25.77
N LYS A 560 -18.55 -2.76 -24.92
CA LYS A 560 -17.50 -3.79 -25.05
C LYS A 560 -17.81 -4.97 -24.11
N HIS A 561 -17.59 -6.19 -24.59
CA HIS A 561 -17.71 -7.43 -23.81
C HIS A 561 -16.59 -8.40 -24.20
N GLY A 562 -15.71 -8.68 -23.23
CA GLY A 562 -14.43 -9.39 -23.41
C GLY A 562 -13.20 -8.54 -23.08
N ASP A 563 -13.37 -7.25 -22.79
CA ASP A 563 -12.30 -6.27 -22.49
C ASP A 563 -12.42 -5.73 -21.05
N ASP A 564 -11.29 -5.48 -20.40
CA ASP A 564 -11.20 -4.71 -19.14
C ASP A 564 -10.96 -3.22 -19.46
N LEU A 565 -11.94 -2.36 -19.15
CA LEU A 565 -11.87 -0.92 -19.46
C LEU A 565 -11.32 -0.06 -18.33
N ARG A 566 -10.85 -0.64 -17.22
CA ARG A 566 -10.33 0.13 -16.08
C ARG A 566 -9.09 0.94 -16.44
N GLN A 567 -8.27 0.46 -17.37
CA GLN A 567 -7.10 1.19 -17.85
C GLN A 567 -7.51 2.39 -18.71
N ASP A 568 -8.34 2.19 -19.74
CA ASP A 568 -8.94 3.26 -20.56
C ASP A 568 -9.60 4.34 -19.68
N GLN A 569 -10.40 3.90 -18.70
CA GLN A 569 -11.11 4.77 -17.77
C GLN A 569 -10.16 5.62 -16.92
N LEU A 570 -9.09 5.03 -16.38
CA LEU A 570 -8.08 5.78 -15.61
C LEU A 570 -7.35 6.79 -16.50
N ILE A 571 -6.94 6.41 -17.71
CA ILE A 571 -6.27 7.30 -18.65
C ILE A 571 -7.17 8.49 -19.02
N LEU A 572 -8.45 8.25 -19.34
CA LEU A 572 -9.40 9.32 -19.71
C LEU A 572 -9.80 10.19 -18.53
N GLN A 573 -9.80 9.66 -17.31
CA GLN A 573 -9.94 10.45 -16.08
C GLN A 573 -8.73 11.40 -15.92
N ILE A 574 -7.50 10.92 -16.16
CA ILE A 574 -6.29 11.76 -16.11
C ILE A 574 -6.32 12.83 -17.20
N ILE A 575 -6.75 12.49 -18.43
CA ILE A 575 -6.89 13.47 -19.53
C ILE A 575 -7.96 14.52 -19.19
N SER A 576 -9.09 14.12 -18.60
CA SER A 576 -10.13 15.06 -18.14
C SER A 576 -9.61 16.00 -17.04
N LEU A 577 -8.79 15.48 -16.11
CA LEU A 577 -8.15 16.30 -15.08
C LEU A 577 -7.13 17.28 -15.68
N MET A 578 -6.29 16.82 -16.62
CA MET A 578 -5.37 17.68 -17.35
C MET A 578 -6.12 18.80 -18.10
N ASP A 579 -7.19 18.48 -18.81
CA ASP A 579 -8.02 19.48 -19.51
C ASP A 579 -8.64 20.50 -18.54
N LYS A 580 -9.22 20.07 -17.39
CA LYS A 580 -9.75 21.01 -16.37
C LYS A 580 -8.66 21.91 -15.80
N LEU A 581 -7.47 21.37 -15.50
CA LEU A 581 -6.34 22.16 -14.99
C LEU A 581 -5.83 23.16 -16.02
N LEU A 582 -5.70 22.78 -17.29
CA LEU A 582 -5.29 23.68 -18.36
C LEU A 582 -6.33 24.78 -18.62
N ARG A 583 -7.64 24.45 -18.60
CA ARG A 583 -8.73 25.42 -18.67
C ARG A 583 -8.73 26.41 -17.49
N LYS A 584 -8.39 25.95 -16.27
CA LYS A 584 -8.26 26.82 -15.07
C LYS A 584 -7.15 27.88 -15.26
N GLU A 585 -6.09 27.53 -15.98
CA GLU A 585 -5.02 28.45 -16.42
C GLU A 585 -5.34 29.17 -17.76
N ASN A 586 -6.60 29.16 -18.20
CA ASN A 586 -7.11 29.74 -19.45
C ASN A 586 -6.51 29.18 -20.75
N LEU A 587 -5.92 27.98 -20.71
CA LEU A 587 -5.36 27.29 -21.88
C LEU A 587 -6.32 26.18 -22.38
N ASP A 588 -7.30 26.56 -23.18
CA ASP A 588 -8.18 25.60 -23.87
C ASP A 588 -7.46 24.94 -25.06
N LEU A 589 -6.96 23.71 -24.86
CA LEU A 589 -6.36 22.90 -25.92
C LEU A 589 -7.39 22.12 -26.78
N LYS A 590 -8.69 22.38 -26.63
CA LYS A 590 -9.77 21.73 -27.39
C LYS A 590 -9.71 20.19 -27.34
N LEU A 591 -9.34 19.64 -26.18
CA LEU A 591 -9.32 18.19 -25.95
C LEU A 591 -10.75 17.64 -25.90
N THR A 592 -10.91 16.36 -26.26
CA THR A 592 -12.21 15.68 -26.21
C THR A 592 -12.08 14.35 -25.45
N PRO A 593 -11.90 14.38 -24.11
CA PRO A 593 -11.89 13.18 -23.31
C PRO A 593 -13.28 12.55 -23.30
N TYR A 594 -13.46 11.50 -24.11
CA TYR A 594 -14.71 10.75 -24.18
C TYR A 594 -14.91 9.92 -22.91
N LYS A 595 -16.17 9.73 -22.50
CA LYS A 595 -16.50 9.03 -21.25
C LYS A 595 -16.30 7.52 -21.40
N VAL A 596 -15.78 6.87 -20.36
CA VAL A 596 -15.66 5.41 -20.25
C VAL A 596 -16.06 4.96 -18.85
N LEU A 597 -16.78 3.85 -18.76
CA LEU A 597 -17.17 3.21 -17.51
C LEU A 597 -17.04 1.69 -17.62
N ALA A 598 -16.11 1.12 -16.88
CA ALA A 598 -16.11 -0.32 -16.58
C ALA A 598 -17.32 -0.66 -15.70
N THR A 599 -18.12 -1.64 -16.12
CA THR A 599 -19.24 -2.20 -15.32
C THR A 599 -18.95 -3.62 -14.82
N SER A 600 -17.81 -4.18 -15.24
CA SER A 600 -17.22 -5.45 -14.82
C SER A 600 -15.72 -5.42 -15.15
N THR A 601 -14.97 -6.39 -14.65
CA THR A 601 -13.63 -6.77 -15.16
C THR A 601 -13.62 -7.15 -16.65
N LYS A 602 -14.78 -7.44 -17.26
CA LYS A 602 -14.88 -7.97 -18.63
C LYS A 602 -15.83 -7.19 -19.56
N HIS A 603 -16.46 -6.12 -19.09
CA HIS A 603 -17.35 -5.31 -19.91
C HIS A 603 -17.54 -3.90 -19.38
N GLY A 604 -17.96 -3.01 -20.28
CA GLY A 604 -18.24 -1.63 -19.95
C GLY A 604 -18.73 -0.82 -21.15
N PHE A 605 -19.00 0.45 -20.89
CA PHE A 605 -19.48 1.42 -21.85
C PHE A 605 -18.39 2.43 -22.20
N MET A 606 -18.37 2.86 -23.45
CA MET A 606 -17.57 4.00 -23.93
C MET A 606 -18.50 4.92 -24.73
N GLN A 607 -18.35 6.23 -24.56
CA GLN A 607 -19.08 7.21 -25.37
C GLN A 607 -18.65 7.08 -26.83
N PHE A 608 -19.60 7.03 -27.76
CA PHE A 608 -19.28 7.05 -29.19
C PHE A 608 -19.12 8.49 -29.65
N ILE A 609 -17.95 8.82 -30.21
CA ILE A 609 -17.67 10.12 -30.83
C ILE A 609 -17.67 9.95 -32.36
N GLN A 610 -18.45 10.77 -33.07
CA GLN A 610 -18.57 10.70 -34.52
C GLN A 610 -17.25 11.11 -35.20
N SER A 611 -16.51 10.12 -35.68
CA SER A 611 -15.13 10.28 -36.12
C SER A 611 -14.73 9.28 -37.21
N VAL A 612 -13.60 9.53 -37.86
CA VAL A 612 -13.03 8.73 -38.96
C VAL A 612 -11.55 8.46 -38.68
N PRO A 613 -11.04 7.23 -38.88
CA PRO A 613 -9.62 6.94 -38.75
C PRO A 613 -8.75 7.75 -39.74
N VAL A 614 -7.57 8.20 -39.30
CA VAL A 614 -6.64 8.94 -40.17
C VAL A 614 -6.23 8.09 -41.38
N ALA A 615 -6.10 6.77 -41.22
CA ALA A 615 -5.88 5.85 -42.34
C ALA A 615 -6.96 5.99 -43.44
N GLU A 616 -8.23 5.91 -43.06
CA GLU A 616 -9.36 6.06 -43.99
C GLU A 616 -9.42 7.47 -44.61
N VAL A 617 -9.07 8.51 -43.84
CA VAL A 617 -8.98 9.90 -44.34
C VAL A 617 -7.90 10.06 -45.42
N LEU A 618 -6.74 9.43 -45.25
CA LEU A 618 -5.66 9.46 -46.23
C LEU A 618 -6.02 8.64 -47.48
N ASP A 619 -6.66 7.48 -47.33
CA ASP A 619 -7.11 6.64 -48.45
C ASP A 619 -8.21 7.31 -49.29
N THR A 620 -9.13 8.06 -48.65
CA THR A 620 -10.31 8.63 -49.32
C THR A 620 -10.14 10.06 -49.83
N GLU A 621 -9.45 10.93 -49.09
CA GLU A 621 -9.28 12.35 -49.44
C GLU A 621 -7.82 12.71 -49.80
N GLY A 622 -6.87 11.77 -49.65
CA GLY A 622 -5.45 11.95 -49.95
C GLY A 622 -4.66 12.79 -48.93
N SER A 623 -5.34 13.63 -48.14
CA SER A 623 -4.72 14.39 -47.05
C SER A 623 -5.74 14.89 -46.03
N ILE A 624 -5.28 15.12 -44.78
CA ILE A 624 -6.07 15.74 -43.70
C ILE A 624 -6.55 17.16 -44.11
N GLN A 625 -5.76 17.90 -44.89
CA GLN A 625 -6.16 19.22 -45.39
C GLN A 625 -7.33 19.14 -46.38
N ASN A 626 -7.34 18.15 -47.28
CA ASN A 626 -8.45 17.96 -48.21
C ASN A 626 -9.73 17.53 -47.49
N PHE A 627 -9.61 16.67 -46.47
CA PHE A 627 -10.70 16.29 -45.58
C PHE A 627 -11.32 17.52 -44.91
N PHE A 628 -10.54 18.35 -44.22
CA PHE A 628 -11.10 19.56 -43.60
C PHE A 628 -11.62 20.58 -44.62
N ARG A 629 -11.02 20.70 -45.82
CA ARG A 629 -11.56 21.56 -46.89
C ARG A 629 -12.92 21.07 -47.41
N LYS A 630 -13.18 19.76 -47.35
CA LYS A 630 -14.45 19.14 -47.78
C LYS A 630 -15.56 19.28 -46.74
N TYR A 631 -15.23 19.13 -45.46
CA TYR A 631 -16.22 19.18 -44.36
C TYR A 631 -16.39 20.58 -43.74
N ALA A 632 -15.36 21.43 -43.80
CA ALA A 632 -15.37 22.80 -43.26
C ALA A 632 -14.68 23.81 -44.20
N PRO A 633 -15.19 24.00 -45.45
CA PRO A 633 -14.64 24.96 -46.40
C PRO A 633 -14.78 26.42 -45.90
N SER A 634 -13.81 27.27 -46.20
CA SER A 634 -13.90 28.72 -45.98
C SER A 634 -13.06 29.49 -46.98
N GLU A 635 -13.66 30.47 -47.67
CA GLU A 635 -12.98 31.29 -48.69
C GLU A 635 -11.87 32.17 -48.09
N ASN A 636 -12.09 32.69 -46.88
CA ASN A 636 -11.16 33.57 -46.16
C ASN A 636 -10.26 32.80 -45.18
N GLY A 637 -10.42 31.48 -45.08
CA GLY A 637 -9.75 30.64 -44.10
C GLY A 637 -8.41 30.05 -44.60
N PRO A 638 -7.48 29.74 -43.69
CA PRO A 638 -6.17 29.17 -44.05
C PRO A 638 -6.31 27.88 -44.87
N ASN A 639 -5.64 27.81 -46.02
CA ASN A 639 -5.69 26.69 -46.97
C ASN A 639 -7.10 26.36 -47.54
N GLY A 640 -8.05 27.31 -47.45
CA GLY A 640 -9.44 27.13 -47.85
C GLY A 640 -10.31 26.42 -46.79
N ILE A 641 -9.86 26.38 -45.54
CA ILE A 641 -10.47 25.66 -44.42
C ILE A 641 -10.87 26.68 -43.35
N SER A 642 -11.99 26.48 -42.65
CA SER A 642 -12.38 27.31 -41.50
C SER A 642 -11.22 27.50 -40.51
N ALA A 643 -10.96 28.76 -40.14
CA ALA A 643 -9.89 29.13 -39.23
C ALA A 643 -10.07 28.51 -37.83
N GLU A 644 -11.32 28.41 -37.36
CA GLU A 644 -11.68 27.78 -36.07
C GLU A 644 -11.40 26.28 -36.06
N VAL A 645 -11.65 25.60 -37.19
CA VAL A 645 -11.40 24.16 -37.35
C VAL A 645 -9.90 23.90 -37.41
N MET A 646 -9.13 24.76 -38.08
CA MET A 646 -7.67 24.67 -38.06
C MET A 646 -7.07 24.98 -36.70
N ASP A 647 -7.57 25.98 -35.97
CA ASP A 647 -7.15 26.28 -34.59
C ASP A 647 -7.46 25.10 -33.64
N THR A 648 -8.67 24.56 -33.72
CA THR A 648 -9.10 23.37 -32.97
C THR A 648 -8.24 22.15 -33.27
N TYR A 649 -7.94 21.88 -34.55
CA TYR A 649 -7.05 20.79 -34.94
C TYR A 649 -5.62 20.99 -34.41
N VAL A 650 -5.05 22.19 -34.54
CA VAL A 650 -3.68 22.47 -34.06
C VAL A 650 -3.59 22.36 -32.54
N LYS A 651 -4.55 22.95 -31.80
CA LYS A 651 -4.61 22.90 -30.33
C LYS A 651 -4.78 21.47 -29.81
N SER A 652 -5.75 20.73 -30.34
CA SER A 652 -6.02 19.35 -29.92
C SER A 652 -4.85 18.43 -30.26
N CYS A 653 -4.26 18.57 -31.45
CA CYS A 653 -3.05 17.83 -31.84
C CYS A 653 -1.89 18.11 -30.89
N ALA A 654 -1.57 19.38 -30.61
CA ALA A 654 -0.51 19.77 -29.68
C ALA A 654 -0.77 19.22 -28.26
N GLY A 655 -2.00 19.33 -27.76
CA GLY A 655 -2.40 18.80 -26.46
C GLY A 655 -2.26 17.28 -26.37
N TYR A 656 -2.81 16.53 -27.34
CA TYR A 656 -2.65 15.07 -27.36
C TYR A 656 -1.19 14.63 -27.54
N CYS A 657 -0.36 15.36 -28.30
CA CYS A 657 1.08 15.07 -28.36
C CYS A 657 1.75 15.16 -26.98
N VAL A 658 1.55 16.26 -26.25
CA VAL A 658 2.12 16.45 -24.90
C VAL A 658 1.59 15.40 -23.93
N ILE A 659 0.28 15.14 -23.94
CA ILE A 659 -0.37 14.16 -23.07
C ILE A 659 0.14 12.74 -23.32
N THR A 660 0.22 12.30 -24.58
CA THR A 660 0.73 10.95 -24.90
C THR A 660 2.21 10.79 -24.57
N TYR A 661 3.00 11.87 -24.63
CA TYR A 661 4.39 11.88 -24.20
C TYR A 661 4.52 11.75 -22.67
N ILE A 662 3.77 12.55 -21.90
CA ILE A 662 3.81 12.52 -20.42
C ILE A 662 3.32 11.17 -19.87
N LEU A 663 2.24 10.62 -20.45
CA LEU A 663 1.62 9.37 -20.00
C LEU A 663 2.28 8.10 -20.60
N GLY A 664 3.16 8.25 -21.59
CA GLY A 664 3.80 7.11 -22.26
C GLY A 664 2.82 6.20 -23.03
N VAL A 665 1.72 6.76 -23.57
CA VAL A 665 0.67 5.97 -24.23
C VAL A 665 1.18 5.41 -25.56
N GLY A 666 1.34 4.08 -25.61
CA GLY A 666 1.78 3.35 -26.79
C GLY A 666 0.69 3.14 -27.86
N ASP A 667 1.00 2.27 -28.82
CA ASP A 667 0.10 1.79 -29.89
C ASP A 667 -0.62 2.89 -30.70
N ARG A 668 0.10 3.98 -30.98
CA ARG A 668 -0.39 5.11 -31.78
C ARG A 668 -0.06 4.89 -33.26
N HIS A 669 -1.01 4.32 -34.01
CA HIS A 669 -0.97 4.17 -35.47
C HIS A 669 -2.20 4.81 -36.13
N LEU A 670 -2.21 4.92 -37.46
CA LEU A 670 -3.18 5.72 -38.23
C LEU A 670 -4.65 5.25 -38.10
N ASP A 671 -4.88 4.01 -37.69
CA ASP A 671 -6.21 3.46 -37.40
C ASP A 671 -6.70 3.80 -35.97
N ASN A 672 -5.77 3.99 -35.03
CA ASN A 672 -6.02 4.38 -33.64
C ASN A 672 -5.99 5.92 -33.44
N LEU A 673 -5.71 6.68 -34.51
CA LEU A 673 -5.88 8.12 -34.57
C LEU A 673 -7.20 8.41 -35.30
N LEU A 674 -8.11 9.13 -34.64
CA LEU A 674 -9.44 9.45 -35.17
C LEU A 674 -9.58 10.96 -35.32
N LEU A 675 -10.19 11.41 -36.42
CA LEU A 675 -10.55 12.81 -36.67
C LEU A 675 -12.07 12.97 -36.60
N THR A 676 -12.55 13.96 -35.85
CA THR A 676 -13.97 14.34 -35.83
C THR A 676 -14.33 15.15 -37.07
N LYS A 677 -15.59 15.06 -37.52
CA LYS A 677 -16.10 15.77 -38.71
C LYS A 677 -16.62 17.18 -38.38
N THR A 678 -16.00 17.84 -37.39
CA THR A 678 -16.42 19.10 -36.76
C THR A 678 -17.82 19.06 -36.15
N ASP A 679 -17.90 18.74 -34.85
CA ASP A 679 -19.10 18.86 -34.03
C ASP A 679 -18.85 19.82 -32.86
N LEU A 680 -19.06 21.11 -33.11
CA LEU A 680 -19.95 21.89 -32.24
C LEU A 680 -21.11 22.28 -33.16
N SER A 681 -22.31 21.80 -32.87
CA SER A 681 -23.51 22.25 -33.59
C SER A 681 -23.67 23.76 -33.38
N ASP A 682 -23.86 24.51 -34.47
CA ASP A 682 -23.76 25.98 -34.53
C ASP A 682 -24.65 26.75 -33.52
N GLU A 683 -25.64 26.09 -32.91
CA GLU A 683 -26.58 26.70 -31.96
C GLU A 683 -26.04 26.78 -30.51
N GLU A 684 -25.12 25.90 -30.09
CA GLU A 684 -24.63 25.88 -28.68
C GLU A 684 -23.40 26.77 -28.46
N ALA A 685 -22.47 26.82 -29.43
CA ALA A 685 -21.22 27.58 -29.29
C ALA A 685 -21.45 29.10 -29.21
N VAL A 686 -22.43 29.62 -29.97
CA VAL A 686 -22.77 31.05 -30.02
C VAL A 686 -23.26 31.56 -28.66
N HIS A 687 -24.06 30.76 -27.94
CA HIS A 687 -24.62 31.16 -26.65
C HIS A 687 -23.61 31.16 -25.49
N TYR A 688 -22.50 30.42 -25.63
CA TYR A 688 -21.41 30.35 -24.66
C TYR A 688 -20.33 31.42 -24.90
N MET A 689 -20.03 31.77 -26.16
CA MET A 689 -19.04 32.82 -26.44
C MET A 689 -19.53 34.23 -26.11
N GLN A 690 -20.84 34.48 -26.09
CA GLN A 690 -21.41 35.78 -25.76
C GLN A 690 -21.17 36.21 -24.29
N SER A 691 -20.88 35.28 -23.36
CA SER A 691 -20.63 35.59 -21.94
C SER A 691 -19.16 35.70 -21.56
N LEU A 692 -18.24 35.15 -22.34
CA LEU A 692 -16.80 35.08 -22.01
C LEU A 692 -15.97 36.29 -22.47
N ILE A 693 -16.53 37.13 -23.35
CA ILE A 693 -15.81 38.23 -24.01
C ILE A 693 -15.68 39.50 -23.12
N ASP A 694 -16.54 39.66 -22.11
CA ASP A 694 -16.63 40.92 -21.33
C ASP A 694 -15.60 41.07 -20.18
N GLU A 695 -14.95 40.00 -19.69
CA GLU A 695 -14.17 40.07 -18.43
C GLU A 695 -12.62 39.95 -18.54
N SER A 696 -12.07 39.39 -19.63
CA SER A 696 -10.79 38.66 -19.53
C SER A 696 -9.60 39.18 -20.37
N VAL A 697 -9.67 40.39 -20.94
CA VAL A 697 -8.57 40.93 -21.79
C VAL A 697 -8.00 42.25 -21.25
N HIS A 698 -6.85 42.18 -20.55
CA HIS A 698 -5.64 43.02 -20.75
C HIS A 698 -4.58 42.90 -19.63
N ALA A 699 -4.91 42.38 -18.43
CA ALA A 699 -3.98 42.44 -17.28
C ALA A 699 -3.01 41.25 -17.13
N LEU A 700 -3.42 40.03 -17.52
CA LEU A 700 -2.75 38.80 -17.06
C LEU A 700 -1.50 38.39 -17.87
N PHE A 701 -1.41 38.80 -19.13
CA PHE A 701 -0.41 38.27 -20.08
C PHE A 701 1.05 38.55 -19.66
N ALA A 702 1.30 39.65 -18.95
CA ALA A 702 2.62 39.98 -18.42
C ALA A 702 3.06 39.08 -17.25
N ALA A 703 2.12 38.68 -16.39
CA ALA A 703 2.42 37.85 -15.22
C ALA A 703 2.72 36.39 -15.59
N VAL A 704 2.01 35.87 -16.61
CA VAL A 704 2.19 34.49 -17.11
C VAL A 704 3.58 34.30 -17.73
N VAL A 705 4.08 35.26 -18.50
CA VAL A 705 5.43 35.20 -19.09
C VAL A 705 6.51 35.16 -18.00
N GLU A 706 6.34 35.89 -16.90
CA GLU A 706 7.29 35.87 -15.77
C GLU A 706 7.28 34.53 -15.00
N GLN A 707 6.12 33.86 -14.87
CA GLN A 707 6.04 32.53 -14.27
C GLN A 707 6.62 31.42 -15.16
N ILE A 708 6.35 31.44 -16.46
CA ILE A 708 6.93 30.47 -17.42
C ILE A 708 8.45 30.55 -17.39
N HIS A 709 9.03 31.75 -17.27
CA HIS A 709 10.48 31.91 -17.19
C HIS A 709 11.08 31.41 -15.85
N LYS A 710 10.31 31.43 -14.75
CA LYS A 710 10.69 30.83 -13.46
C LYS A 710 10.47 29.31 -13.38
N PHE A 711 9.67 28.73 -14.27
CA PHE A 711 9.48 27.28 -14.39
C PHE A 711 10.52 26.64 -15.34
N ALA A 712 11.14 27.45 -16.20
CA ALA A 712 12.20 27.04 -17.13
C ALA A 712 13.64 27.23 -16.60
N GLN A 713 13.79 27.77 -15.38
CA GLN A 713 15.05 27.87 -14.61
C GLN A 713 15.04 26.88 -13.45
#